data_AF-A0A2K8XMH4-F1
#
_entry.id   AF-A0A2K8XMH4-F1
#
_cell.length_a   1.000
_cell.length_b   1.000
_cell.length_c   1.000
_cell.angle_alpha   90.00
_cell.angle_beta   90.00
_cell.angle_gamma   90.00
#
_symmetry.space_group_name_H-M   'P 1'
#
loop_
_entity.id
_entity.type
_entity.pdbx_description
1 polymer ?
#
loop_
_entity_poly.entity_id
_entity_poly.type
_entity_poly.pdbx_seq_one_letter_code
_entity_poly.pdbx_strand_id
1 'polypeptide(L)'
;MKKTVLLFSLLLTCVITAQESYYDDVDLSAEGLTLKENLAVKTIAAHTNILSYGWNALKGSDLNPENSSEVLLIYGYTSSGKTARTRSVNKNGGGSTDWNREHTYAKSLGTPNLGTSGPGADAHHLRPSDVGYNSNRGSLKFADGNGNSGRVSGGWYPGDEWKGDVARMMMYMYIRYGDRCKPNGVGNGDTSSTPDKMIDLFLEWNAEDPVSDFERQRNRYHVSSDNYAQGNRNPFIDNAYLATKIWGGTPAEDYWGIYTSNDAEAPTTPTSVTLSNSTPSSIDVTWSASTDNVAVTKYEIYVDGTLHGNTTNTNYTISGLSANTSYAVTVLAKDIANNKSAKSTAVNGSTTIDSEAPTVPTNVIITNQTGTSFKANWTASTDNAAVVGYDIFVDGTYKTSTVNTSYTINGLTVSTTYNVTILAKDGADNKSAQSAAVNAVTTDGSNNVVELFFSEYVEGASNNKAIEIANLTDNSIDLSTYSIKKQSNGAGSWVNELTLSGTINVNDVFVIIHFEADDENLVQHADLVAPEGSNYGAPINFNGNDPIGLFNNGVLIDIIGVLGETAKNLENKTLRRKLTITSPNTTYTASEWDEYAVGTYDGIGIYDPATASVDTSDFTSFKMYPNPTNGNNIFFNLTKDVNVNIYNILGELIITDKVNTTRNSIDVSKLSKGIYLVKINSENQFITKKLIKK
;
A
#
# COMPACT_ATOMS: atom_id res chain seq x y z
N MET A 1 -65.57 -55.97 -2.52
CA MET A 1 -64.40 -55.36 -1.85
C MET A 1 -63.92 -54.19 -2.71
N LYS A 2 -64.15 -52.95 -2.25
CA LYS A 2 -63.65 -51.74 -2.92
C LYS A 2 -62.21 -51.51 -2.48
N LYS A 3 -61.29 -51.35 -3.44
CA LYS A 3 -59.88 -51.01 -3.20
C LYS A 3 -59.78 -49.49 -3.05
N THR A 4 -59.32 -49.04 -1.89
CA THR A 4 -58.99 -47.64 -1.62
C THR A 4 -57.56 -47.39 -2.10
N VAL A 5 -57.38 -46.56 -3.12
CA VAL A 5 -56.07 -46.06 -3.56
C VAL A 5 -55.79 -44.79 -2.75
N LEU A 6 -54.74 -44.82 -1.92
CA LEU A 6 -54.25 -43.67 -1.17
C LEU A 6 -53.37 -42.84 -2.12
N LEU A 7 -53.79 -41.62 -2.45
CA LEU A 7 -52.98 -40.65 -3.20
C LEU A 7 -52.03 -39.97 -2.20
N PHE A 8 -50.72 -40.16 -2.36
CA PHE A 8 -49.71 -39.38 -1.63
C PHE A 8 -49.54 -38.03 -2.34
N SER A 9 -50.06 -36.96 -1.73
CA SER A 9 -49.83 -35.58 -2.17
C SER A 9 -48.40 -35.17 -1.78
N LEU A 10 -47.50 -35.09 -2.75
CA LEU A 10 -46.17 -34.51 -2.57
C LEU A 10 -46.37 -32.98 -2.46
N LEU A 11 -46.40 -32.43 -1.24
CA LEU A 11 -46.32 -30.99 -1.03
C LEU A 11 -44.88 -30.56 -1.35
N LEU A 12 -44.69 -29.98 -2.54
CA LEU A 12 -43.46 -29.26 -2.86
C LEU A 12 -43.55 -27.89 -2.18
N THR A 13 -42.93 -27.73 -1.01
CA THR A 13 -42.79 -26.44 -0.35
C THR A 13 -41.79 -25.60 -1.14
N CYS A 14 -42.29 -24.67 -1.95
CA CYS A 14 -41.47 -23.64 -2.57
C CYS A 14 -41.18 -22.57 -1.50
N VAL A 15 -39.95 -22.52 -0.99
CA VAL A 15 -39.50 -21.41 -0.14
C VAL A 15 -39.15 -20.27 -1.09
N ILE A 16 -39.93 -19.19 -1.08
CA ILE A 16 -39.59 -17.96 -1.78
C ILE A 16 -38.65 -17.20 -0.84
N THR A 17 -37.36 -17.12 -1.19
CA THR A 17 -36.38 -16.31 -0.49
C THR A 17 -36.40 -14.90 -1.10
N ALA A 18 -36.27 -13.87 -0.26
CA ALA A 18 -36.37 -12.48 -0.66
C ALA A 18 -35.35 -11.64 0.13
N GLN A 19 -35.10 -10.41 -0.31
CA GLN A 19 -34.31 -9.43 0.42
C GLN A 19 -34.78 -9.33 1.88
N GLU A 20 -33.84 -9.38 2.82
CA GLU A 20 -34.11 -9.14 4.22
C GLU A 20 -34.44 -7.65 4.44
N SER A 21 -35.56 -7.36 5.11
CA SER A 21 -35.99 -5.97 5.40
C SER A 21 -34.96 -5.17 6.23
N TYR A 22 -34.01 -5.87 6.85
CA TYR A 22 -32.86 -5.27 7.50
C TYR A 22 -32.07 -4.35 6.56
N TYR A 23 -32.07 -4.59 5.25
CA TYR A 23 -31.31 -3.82 4.24
C TYR A 23 -32.16 -2.83 3.42
N ASP A 24 -33.40 -2.52 3.83
CA ASP A 24 -34.29 -1.61 3.08
C ASP A 24 -33.75 -0.17 2.93
N ASP A 25 -32.81 0.23 3.79
CA ASP A 25 -32.10 1.52 3.78
C ASP A 25 -30.72 1.46 3.10
N VAL A 26 -30.37 0.32 2.50
CA VAL A 26 -29.12 0.13 1.76
C VAL A 26 -29.43 0.17 0.26
N ASP A 27 -28.71 1.01 -0.47
CA ASP A 27 -28.73 0.95 -1.94
C ASP A 27 -27.99 -0.31 -2.42
N LEU A 28 -28.76 -1.39 -2.58
CA LEU A 28 -28.33 -2.68 -3.08
C LEU A 28 -28.20 -2.71 -4.62
N SER A 29 -28.62 -1.65 -5.32
CA SER A 29 -28.37 -1.52 -6.76
C SER A 29 -26.92 -1.12 -7.07
N ALA A 30 -26.24 -0.53 -6.09
CA ALA A 30 -24.82 -0.20 -6.15
C ALA A 30 -23.94 -1.44 -6.34
N GLU A 31 -22.68 -1.19 -6.72
CA GLU A 31 -21.66 -2.23 -6.90
C GLU A 31 -20.28 -1.70 -6.48
N GLY A 32 -19.27 -2.57 -6.50
CA GLY A 32 -17.90 -2.16 -6.21
C GLY A 32 -17.76 -1.57 -4.80
N LEU A 33 -16.85 -0.60 -4.67
CA LEU A 33 -16.57 0.06 -3.40
C LEU A 33 -17.76 0.87 -2.87
N THR A 34 -18.64 1.38 -3.74
CA THR A 34 -19.85 2.10 -3.30
C THR A 34 -20.79 1.18 -2.53
N LEU A 35 -21.05 -0.03 -3.03
CA LEU A 35 -21.85 -1.01 -2.29
C LEU A 35 -21.17 -1.41 -0.98
N LYS A 36 -19.84 -1.59 -0.98
CA LYS A 36 -19.06 -1.87 0.22
C LYS A 36 -19.24 -0.78 1.28
N GLU A 37 -19.17 0.49 0.88
CA GLU A 37 -19.37 1.65 1.76
C GLU A 37 -20.78 1.72 2.32
N ASN A 38 -21.81 1.50 1.49
CA ASN A 38 -23.20 1.45 1.92
C ASN A 38 -23.42 0.37 3.00
N LEU A 39 -22.88 -0.84 2.77
CA LEU A 39 -22.93 -1.94 3.74
C LEU A 39 -22.12 -1.63 5.00
N ALA A 40 -20.97 -0.98 4.89
CA ALA A 40 -20.17 -0.57 6.04
C ALA A 40 -20.93 0.44 6.91
N VAL A 41 -21.54 1.46 6.32
CA VAL A 41 -22.36 2.45 7.03
C VAL A 41 -23.50 1.77 7.79
N LYS A 42 -24.25 0.90 7.11
CA LYS A 42 -25.33 0.12 7.74
C LYS A 42 -24.82 -0.72 8.91
N THR A 43 -23.74 -1.46 8.68
CA THR A 43 -23.15 -2.39 9.67
C THR A 43 -22.63 -1.65 10.90
N ILE A 44 -22.01 -0.48 10.72
CA ILE A 44 -21.51 0.37 11.80
C ILE A 44 -22.69 0.95 12.60
N ALA A 45 -23.68 1.52 11.90
CA ALA A 45 -24.82 2.19 12.55
C ALA A 45 -25.68 1.21 13.36
N ALA A 46 -25.89 -0.01 12.85
CA ALA A 46 -26.68 -1.03 13.53
C ALA A 46 -25.96 -1.69 14.71
N HIS A 47 -24.62 -1.58 14.80
CA HIS A 47 -23.84 -2.21 15.88
C HIS A 47 -23.96 -1.38 17.17
N THR A 48 -25.09 -1.53 17.85
CA THR A 48 -25.49 -0.70 18.99
C THR A 48 -25.02 -1.25 20.34
N ASN A 49 -24.73 -2.56 20.44
CA ASN A 49 -24.25 -3.19 21.66
C ASN A 49 -22.79 -3.64 21.51
N ILE A 50 -21.86 -2.77 21.92
CA ILE A 50 -20.43 -3.06 21.88
C ILE A 50 -20.06 -3.91 23.09
N LEU A 51 -19.79 -5.19 22.84
CA LEU A 51 -19.44 -6.14 23.88
C LEU A 51 -18.05 -5.88 24.45
N SER A 52 -17.89 -6.18 25.74
CA SER A 52 -16.58 -6.39 26.35
C SER A 52 -16.19 -7.87 26.22
N TYR A 53 -14.89 -8.15 26.24
CA TYR A 53 -14.37 -9.51 26.07
C TYR A 53 -14.98 -10.49 27.10
N GLY A 54 -15.88 -11.35 26.63
CA GLY A 54 -16.72 -12.21 27.46
C GLY A 54 -17.02 -13.55 26.79
N TRP A 55 -17.78 -14.41 27.46
CA TRP A 55 -18.12 -15.76 26.97
C TRP A 55 -19.55 -15.88 26.46
N ASN A 56 -20.44 -15.01 26.96
CA ASN A 56 -21.88 -15.25 26.90
C ASN A 56 -22.47 -15.09 25.49
N ALA A 57 -21.91 -14.21 24.66
CA ALA A 57 -22.30 -14.12 23.26
C ALA A 57 -22.16 -15.48 22.55
N LEU A 58 -20.99 -16.14 22.69
CA LEU A 58 -20.74 -17.44 22.06
C LEU A 58 -21.57 -18.58 22.63
N LYS A 59 -22.01 -18.47 23.90
CA LYS A 59 -22.92 -19.45 24.50
C LYS A 59 -24.33 -19.38 23.90
N GLY A 60 -24.69 -18.25 23.28
CA GLY A 60 -25.97 -18.06 22.59
C GLY A 60 -25.85 -18.23 21.08
N SER A 61 -24.87 -17.58 20.45
CA SER A 61 -24.71 -17.61 19.00
C SER A 61 -24.34 -19.00 18.49
N ASP A 62 -23.40 -19.69 19.15
CA ASP A 62 -22.78 -20.91 18.62
C ASP A 62 -23.42 -22.21 19.13
N LEU A 63 -24.65 -22.15 19.65
CA LEU A 63 -25.37 -23.35 20.10
C LEU A 63 -25.49 -24.38 18.98
N ASN A 64 -25.18 -25.64 19.30
CA ASN A 64 -25.38 -26.75 18.38
C ASN A 64 -26.89 -26.86 18.07
N PRO A 65 -27.30 -26.76 16.78
CA PRO A 65 -28.71 -26.83 16.39
C PRO A 65 -29.40 -28.13 16.80
N GLU A 66 -28.64 -29.23 16.92
CA GLU A 66 -29.16 -30.55 17.31
C GLU A 66 -29.19 -30.74 18.84
N ASN A 67 -28.40 -29.96 19.60
CA ASN A 67 -28.31 -30.07 21.05
C ASN A 67 -27.87 -28.74 21.69
N SER A 68 -28.84 -27.98 22.17
CA SER A 68 -28.60 -26.67 22.80
C SER A 68 -27.82 -26.70 24.13
N SER A 69 -27.43 -27.89 24.62
CA SER A 69 -26.50 -28.01 25.76
C SER A 69 -25.04 -27.91 25.34
N GLU A 70 -24.77 -27.86 24.04
CA GLU A 70 -23.46 -27.82 23.41
C GLU A 70 -23.30 -26.60 22.51
N VAL A 71 -22.05 -26.22 22.26
CA VAL A 71 -21.66 -25.27 21.21
C VAL A 71 -20.89 -25.99 20.12
N LEU A 72 -20.99 -25.50 18.88
CA LEU A 72 -20.12 -25.93 17.79
C LEU A 72 -18.73 -25.30 17.96
N LEU A 73 -17.69 -26.10 17.75
CA LEU A 73 -16.31 -25.67 17.77
C LEU A 73 -15.82 -25.46 16.34
N ILE A 74 -15.41 -24.24 16.00
CA ILE A 74 -14.79 -23.96 14.71
C ILE A 74 -13.55 -24.84 14.53
N TYR A 75 -13.32 -25.29 13.30
CA TYR A 75 -12.28 -26.25 12.90
C TYR A 75 -12.52 -27.69 13.35
N GLY A 76 -13.57 -27.98 14.12
CA GLY A 76 -13.88 -29.35 14.57
C GLY A 76 -14.41 -30.23 13.43
N TYR A 77 -14.08 -31.52 13.47
CA TYR A 77 -14.54 -32.53 12.49
C TYR A 77 -14.70 -33.96 13.06
N THR A 78 -14.28 -34.22 14.31
CA THR A 78 -14.45 -35.51 15.00
C THR A 78 -15.53 -35.45 16.09
N SER A 79 -15.96 -36.61 16.61
CA SER A 79 -16.93 -36.67 17.71
C SER A 79 -16.33 -36.37 19.10
N SER A 80 -15.00 -36.43 19.23
CA SER A 80 -14.30 -36.25 20.51
C SER A 80 -12.85 -35.82 20.30
N GLY A 81 -12.15 -35.47 21.39
CA GLY A 81 -10.76 -35.02 21.37
C GLY A 81 -10.58 -33.52 21.09
N LYS A 82 -9.39 -33.15 20.61
CA LYS A 82 -9.01 -31.75 20.30
C LYS A 82 -9.70 -31.22 19.04
N THR A 83 -10.08 -32.11 18.13
CA THR A 83 -10.77 -31.81 16.87
C THR A 83 -12.28 -32.05 16.98
N ALA A 84 -12.82 -32.14 18.19
CA ALA A 84 -14.24 -32.39 18.42
C ALA A 84 -15.10 -31.28 17.78
N ARG A 85 -16.21 -31.65 17.14
CA ARG A 85 -17.17 -30.69 16.55
C ARG A 85 -17.98 -29.93 17.59
N THR A 86 -18.22 -30.54 18.74
CA THR A 86 -19.08 -29.96 19.77
C THR A 86 -18.48 -30.11 21.15
N ARG A 87 -18.93 -29.25 22.06
CA ARG A 87 -18.58 -29.34 23.48
C ARG A 87 -19.66 -28.67 24.31
N SER A 88 -19.84 -29.13 25.55
CA SER A 88 -20.81 -28.51 26.46
C SER A 88 -20.63 -26.99 26.54
N VAL A 89 -21.74 -26.25 26.50
CA VAL A 89 -21.79 -24.79 26.58
C VAL A 89 -21.09 -24.23 27.83
N ASN A 90 -20.98 -25.03 28.90
CA ASN A 90 -20.36 -24.63 30.16
C ASN A 90 -18.93 -25.16 30.34
N LYS A 91 -18.40 -25.89 29.37
CA LYS A 91 -17.03 -26.40 29.41
C LYS A 91 -16.07 -25.42 28.73
N ASN A 92 -16.10 -24.17 29.19
CA ASN A 92 -15.38 -23.03 28.62
C ASN A 92 -14.33 -22.52 29.61
N GLY A 93 -13.11 -22.21 29.14
CA GLY A 93 -12.02 -21.87 30.04
C GLY A 93 -10.64 -21.99 29.41
N GLY A 94 -9.65 -22.32 30.25
CA GLY A 94 -8.26 -22.56 29.84
C GLY A 94 -7.81 -24.02 30.01
N GLY A 95 -8.70 -24.91 30.47
CA GLY A 95 -8.39 -26.32 30.61
C GLY A 95 -8.20 -27.01 29.26
N SER A 96 -7.40 -28.08 29.23
CA SER A 96 -7.06 -28.82 28.01
C SER A 96 -8.23 -29.51 27.30
N THR A 97 -9.39 -29.58 27.96
CA THR A 97 -10.63 -30.13 27.39
C THR A 97 -11.75 -29.11 27.39
N ASP A 98 -11.44 -27.84 27.64
CA ASP A 98 -12.36 -26.71 27.55
C ASP A 98 -12.30 -26.10 26.16
N TRP A 99 -13.38 -25.46 25.74
CA TRP A 99 -13.30 -24.55 24.60
C TRP A 99 -12.89 -23.15 25.06
N ASN A 100 -12.13 -22.44 24.22
CA ASN A 100 -11.83 -21.02 24.37
C ASN A 100 -12.31 -20.24 23.14
N ARG A 101 -12.04 -18.94 23.14
CA ARG A 101 -12.38 -18.05 22.03
C ARG A 101 -11.28 -18.08 20.99
N GLU A 102 -11.61 -18.53 19.81
CA GLU A 102 -10.82 -18.31 18.61
C GLU A 102 -11.12 -16.91 18.06
N HIS A 103 -10.06 -16.15 17.80
CA HIS A 103 -10.10 -14.91 17.04
C HIS A 103 -9.77 -15.28 15.60
N THR A 104 -10.79 -15.55 14.79
CA THR A 104 -10.57 -15.96 13.39
C THR A 104 -9.77 -14.88 12.66
N TYR A 105 -10.04 -13.59 12.93
CA TYR A 105 -9.04 -12.54 12.70
C TYR A 105 -8.13 -12.41 13.93
N ALA A 106 -6.93 -13.01 13.84
CA ALA A 106 -6.00 -13.03 14.97
C ALA A 106 -5.65 -11.61 15.43
N LYS A 107 -5.71 -11.35 16.75
CA LYS A 107 -5.53 -10.00 17.30
C LYS A 107 -4.22 -9.33 16.90
N SER A 108 -3.15 -10.12 16.80
CA SER A 108 -1.79 -9.71 16.41
C SER A 108 -1.66 -9.28 14.94
N LEU A 109 -2.57 -9.72 14.07
CA LEU A 109 -2.58 -9.37 12.65
C LEU A 109 -3.37 -8.09 12.36
N GLY A 110 -3.99 -7.49 13.39
CA GLY A 110 -4.66 -6.21 13.27
C GLY A 110 -3.66 -5.07 13.39
N THR A 111 -3.87 -3.98 12.64
CA THR A 111 -3.00 -2.79 12.68
C THR A 111 -3.83 -1.54 12.98
N PRO A 112 -3.86 -1.05 14.24
CA PRO A 112 -3.20 -1.60 15.44
C PRO A 112 -3.85 -2.90 15.93
N ASN A 113 -3.15 -3.63 16.82
CA ASN A 113 -3.60 -4.89 17.42
C ASN A 113 -5.05 -4.80 17.91
N LEU A 114 -5.88 -5.82 17.67
CA LEU A 114 -7.33 -5.75 17.91
C LEU A 114 -7.73 -5.58 19.40
N GLY A 115 -6.86 -5.93 20.35
CA GLY A 115 -7.12 -5.76 21.78
C GLY A 115 -8.23 -6.67 22.34
N THR A 116 -8.88 -6.24 23.42
CA THR A 116 -9.98 -6.96 24.11
C THR A 116 -11.30 -6.15 24.11
N SER A 117 -11.39 -5.14 23.27
CA SER A 117 -12.58 -4.30 23.07
C SER A 117 -12.68 -3.92 21.60
N GLY A 118 -13.85 -3.44 21.17
CA GLY A 118 -14.09 -3.13 19.76
C GLY A 118 -13.88 -4.39 18.89
N PRO A 119 -12.99 -4.35 17.88
CA PRO A 119 -12.78 -5.48 16.99
C PRO A 119 -12.30 -6.75 17.70
N GLY A 120 -11.57 -6.64 18.82
CA GLY A 120 -11.14 -7.82 19.58
C GLY A 120 -12.24 -8.50 20.39
N ALA A 121 -13.41 -7.86 20.52
CA ALA A 121 -14.57 -8.37 21.26
C ALA A 121 -15.81 -8.60 20.36
N ASP A 122 -15.69 -8.38 19.05
CA ASP A 122 -16.80 -8.55 18.09
C ASP A 122 -17.09 -10.04 17.85
N ALA A 123 -18.26 -10.51 18.28
CA ALA A 123 -18.64 -11.91 18.24
C ALA A 123 -19.05 -12.42 16.85
N HIS A 124 -19.11 -11.55 15.83
CA HIS A 124 -19.23 -11.98 14.44
C HIS A 124 -18.01 -12.77 13.95
N HIS A 125 -16.81 -12.53 14.50
CA HIS A 125 -15.59 -13.30 14.14
C HIS A 125 -15.03 -14.16 15.29
N LEU A 126 -15.51 -13.96 16.52
CA LEU A 126 -15.16 -14.84 17.64
C LEU A 126 -15.94 -16.14 17.55
N ARG A 127 -15.25 -17.26 17.75
CA ARG A 127 -15.86 -18.60 17.68
C ARG A 127 -15.35 -19.50 18.80
N PRO A 128 -16.16 -20.44 19.33
CA PRO A 128 -15.63 -21.47 20.23
C PRO A 128 -14.64 -22.35 19.47
N SER A 129 -13.50 -22.66 20.08
CA SER A 129 -12.54 -23.67 19.58
C SER A 129 -12.01 -24.46 20.76
N ASP A 130 -11.58 -25.70 20.55
CA ASP A 130 -10.78 -26.41 21.54
C ASP A 130 -9.53 -25.60 21.90
N VAL A 131 -9.20 -25.50 23.20
CA VAL A 131 -8.06 -24.71 23.69
C VAL A 131 -6.74 -25.11 23.02
N GLY A 132 -6.48 -26.42 22.92
CA GLY A 132 -5.24 -26.92 22.33
C GLY A 132 -5.21 -26.73 20.82
N TYR A 133 -6.34 -26.92 20.15
CA TYR A 133 -6.44 -26.75 18.71
C TYR A 133 -6.35 -25.27 18.28
N ASN A 134 -6.98 -24.37 19.04
CA ASN A 134 -6.81 -22.92 18.89
C ASN A 134 -5.34 -22.53 19.05
N SER A 135 -4.67 -23.03 20.10
CA SER A 135 -3.23 -22.78 20.31
C SER A 135 -2.38 -23.27 19.13
N ASN A 136 -2.76 -24.36 18.45
CA ASN A 136 -2.05 -24.85 17.28
C ASN A 136 -2.21 -23.93 16.06
N ARG A 137 -3.40 -23.34 15.87
CA ARG A 137 -3.68 -22.34 14.84
C ARG A 137 -2.87 -21.07 15.10
N GLY A 138 -2.87 -20.59 16.34
CA GLY A 138 -2.10 -19.42 16.76
C GLY A 138 -2.49 -18.16 15.97
N SER A 139 -1.52 -17.53 15.30
CA SER A 139 -1.75 -16.39 14.41
C SER A 139 -1.36 -16.68 12.97
N LEU A 140 -1.39 -17.96 12.57
CA LEU A 140 -1.17 -18.32 11.18
C LEU A 140 -2.24 -17.68 10.29
N LYS A 141 -1.79 -17.15 9.15
CA LYS A 141 -2.71 -16.73 8.10
C LYS A 141 -3.47 -17.93 7.55
N PHE A 142 -4.68 -17.68 7.09
CA PHE A 142 -5.44 -18.67 6.32
C PHE A 142 -4.76 -18.90 4.97
N ALA A 143 -4.70 -20.16 4.56
CA ALA A 143 -4.12 -20.57 3.30
C ALA A 143 -4.97 -21.68 2.68
N ASP A 144 -4.90 -21.79 1.36
CA ASP A 144 -5.67 -22.77 0.61
C ASP A 144 -5.33 -24.23 0.97
N GLY A 145 -6.31 -25.12 0.83
CA GLY A 145 -6.21 -26.51 1.22
C GLY A 145 -7.48 -27.30 0.95
N ASN A 146 -7.51 -28.56 1.40
CA ASN A 146 -8.65 -29.45 1.21
C ASN A 146 -8.77 -30.46 2.37
N GLY A 147 -9.99 -30.88 2.68
CA GLY A 147 -10.31 -31.86 3.72
C GLY A 147 -10.51 -31.24 5.09
N ASN A 148 -9.98 -31.92 6.11
CA ASN A 148 -10.13 -31.50 7.50
C ASN A 148 -9.20 -30.31 7.82
N SER A 149 -9.59 -29.53 8.83
CA SER A 149 -8.82 -28.37 9.29
C SER A 149 -7.40 -28.74 9.74
N GLY A 150 -6.42 -27.84 9.55
CA GLY A 150 -5.06 -28.06 10.02
C GLY A 150 -4.02 -27.14 9.39
N ARG A 151 -2.74 -27.37 9.74
CA ARG A 151 -1.61 -26.67 9.11
C ARG A 151 -1.40 -27.17 7.69
N VAL A 152 -1.22 -26.23 6.77
CA VAL A 152 -0.90 -26.48 5.36
C VAL A 152 0.30 -25.62 4.96
N SER A 153 0.80 -25.79 3.72
CA SER A 153 1.82 -24.90 3.19
C SER A 153 1.29 -23.46 3.18
N GLY A 154 2.08 -22.52 3.70
CA GLY A 154 1.71 -21.11 3.77
C GLY A 154 0.85 -20.71 4.98
N GLY A 155 0.21 -21.64 5.70
CA GLY A 155 -0.61 -21.23 6.84
C GLY A 155 -1.54 -22.30 7.41
N TRP A 156 -2.77 -21.91 7.66
CA TRP A 156 -3.82 -22.73 8.25
C TRP A 156 -5.00 -22.88 7.30
N TYR A 157 -5.39 -24.13 7.04
CA TYR A 157 -6.62 -24.44 6.32
C TYR A 157 -7.75 -24.65 7.34
N PRO A 158 -8.87 -23.91 7.27
CA PRO A 158 -9.94 -24.02 8.26
C PRO A 158 -10.75 -25.33 8.12
N GLY A 159 -10.62 -26.05 7.02
CA GLY A 159 -11.39 -27.25 6.68
C GLY A 159 -12.54 -26.95 5.73
N ASP A 160 -12.95 -27.94 4.93
CA ASP A 160 -13.96 -27.78 3.86
C ASP A 160 -15.30 -27.23 4.37
N GLU A 161 -15.67 -27.57 5.60
CA GLU A 161 -16.92 -27.14 6.27
C GLU A 161 -16.87 -25.70 6.79
N TRP A 162 -15.68 -25.14 6.97
CA TRP A 162 -15.49 -23.88 7.70
C TRP A 162 -14.89 -22.77 6.84
N LYS A 163 -14.58 -23.04 5.57
CA LYS A 163 -13.85 -22.10 4.73
C LYS A 163 -14.72 -20.90 4.32
N GLY A 164 -15.99 -21.14 4.03
CA GLY A 164 -16.99 -20.11 3.74
C GLY A 164 -17.30 -19.27 4.98
N ASP A 165 -17.50 -19.92 6.12
CA ASP A 165 -17.63 -19.28 7.44
C ASP A 165 -16.49 -18.26 7.66
N VAL A 166 -15.24 -18.72 7.52
CA VAL A 166 -14.04 -17.90 7.73
C VAL A 166 -14.01 -16.74 6.74
N ALA A 167 -14.23 -17.00 5.45
CA ALA A 167 -14.25 -15.97 4.43
C ALA A 167 -15.25 -14.85 4.77
N ARG A 168 -16.50 -15.21 5.10
CA ARG A 168 -17.56 -14.23 5.43
C ARG A 168 -17.28 -13.47 6.72
N MET A 169 -16.65 -14.11 7.71
CA MET A 169 -16.17 -13.40 8.92
C MET A 169 -15.09 -12.37 8.58
N MET A 170 -14.14 -12.71 7.69
CA MET A 170 -13.07 -11.78 7.30
C MET A 170 -13.61 -10.61 6.47
N MET A 171 -14.56 -10.87 5.55
CA MET A 171 -15.24 -9.82 4.79
C MET A 171 -16.01 -8.85 5.70
N TYR A 172 -16.74 -9.38 6.70
CA TYR A 172 -17.41 -8.56 7.72
C TYR A 172 -16.42 -7.68 8.49
N MET A 173 -15.34 -8.28 9.00
CA MET A 173 -14.32 -7.55 9.76
C MET A 173 -13.72 -6.42 8.91
N TYR A 174 -13.52 -6.67 7.62
CA TYR A 174 -12.98 -5.66 6.71
C TYR A 174 -13.95 -4.50 6.46
N ILE A 175 -15.23 -4.75 6.19
CA ILE A 175 -16.19 -3.65 6.00
C ILE A 175 -16.46 -2.89 7.30
N ARG A 176 -16.37 -3.55 8.46
CA ARG A 176 -16.65 -2.92 9.76
C ARG A 176 -15.47 -2.13 10.31
N TYR A 177 -14.24 -2.59 10.09
CA TYR A 177 -13.04 -2.03 10.72
C TYR A 177 -11.96 -1.56 9.73
N GLY A 178 -12.23 -1.65 8.42
CA GLY A 178 -11.40 -1.11 7.35
C GLY A 178 -9.95 -1.59 7.44
N ASP A 179 -9.02 -0.64 7.36
CA ASP A 179 -7.58 -0.89 7.29
C ASP A 179 -6.99 -1.63 8.49
N ARG A 180 -7.69 -1.64 9.63
CA ARG A 180 -7.26 -2.40 10.80
C ARG A 180 -7.43 -3.91 10.62
N CYS A 181 -8.34 -4.34 9.73
CA CYS A 181 -8.68 -5.74 9.48
C CYS A 181 -8.59 -6.07 7.98
N LYS A 182 -7.45 -5.78 7.35
CA LYS A 182 -7.24 -6.07 5.92
C LYS A 182 -7.24 -7.58 5.64
N PRO A 183 -7.97 -8.07 4.62
CA PRO A 183 -8.02 -9.49 4.29
C PRO A 183 -6.65 -10.12 4.01
N ASN A 184 -5.76 -9.43 3.30
CA ASN A 184 -4.39 -9.88 3.04
C ASN A 184 -3.47 -9.89 4.29
N GLY A 185 -3.91 -9.27 5.38
CA GLY A 185 -3.27 -9.36 6.69
C GLY A 185 -3.49 -10.70 7.39
N VAL A 186 -4.59 -11.39 7.06
CA VAL A 186 -5.04 -12.62 7.74
C VAL A 186 -5.17 -13.83 6.82
N GLY A 187 -5.18 -13.65 5.50
CA GLY A 187 -5.13 -14.73 4.51
C GLY A 187 -4.01 -14.56 3.49
N ASN A 188 -3.63 -15.66 2.85
CA ASN A 188 -2.68 -15.68 1.74
C ASN A 188 -3.44 -15.84 0.42
N GLY A 189 -3.55 -14.75 -0.34
CA GLY A 189 -4.17 -14.74 -1.66
C GLY A 189 -3.78 -13.50 -2.45
N ASP A 190 -4.11 -13.48 -3.74
CA ASP A 190 -3.86 -12.37 -4.64
C ASP A 190 -4.91 -11.25 -4.44
N THR A 191 -4.45 -10.00 -4.52
CA THR A 191 -5.29 -8.80 -4.45
C THR A 191 -5.42 -8.09 -5.80
N SER A 192 -4.68 -8.52 -6.83
CA SER A 192 -4.51 -7.83 -8.12
C SER A 192 -5.83 -7.59 -8.87
N SER A 193 -6.81 -8.46 -8.66
CA SER A 193 -8.10 -8.45 -9.37
C SER A 193 -9.22 -7.74 -8.61
N THR A 194 -8.94 -7.20 -7.42
CA THR A 194 -9.94 -6.51 -6.59
C THR A 194 -9.65 -5.01 -6.53
N PRO A 195 -10.69 -4.16 -6.36
CA PRO A 195 -10.49 -2.71 -6.28
C PRO A 195 -9.80 -2.26 -4.98
N ASP A 196 -9.57 -3.16 -4.02
CA ASP A 196 -8.97 -2.87 -2.72
C ASP A 196 -8.02 -4.00 -2.25
N LYS A 197 -8.02 -4.36 -0.96
CA LYS A 197 -7.15 -5.40 -0.38
C LYS A 197 -7.89 -6.71 -0.09
N MET A 198 -9.06 -6.93 -0.68
CA MET A 198 -9.69 -8.24 -0.67
C MET A 198 -8.84 -9.25 -1.42
N ILE A 199 -8.73 -10.46 -0.89
CA ILE A 199 -7.97 -11.54 -1.52
C ILE A 199 -8.92 -12.48 -2.26
N ASP A 200 -8.45 -12.99 -3.40
CA ASP A 200 -9.13 -14.02 -4.19
C ASP A 200 -9.54 -15.25 -3.36
N LEU A 201 -8.68 -15.72 -2.45
CA LEU A 201 -8.92 -16.89 -1.61
C LEU A 201 -10.24 -16.81 -0.84
N PHE A 202 -10.57 -15.65 -0.26
CA PHE A 202 -11.82 -15.52 0.50
C PHE A 202 -13.03 -15.41 -0.43
N LEU A 203 -12.86 -14.86 -1.65
CA LEU A 203 -13.94 -14.84 -2.64
C LEU A 203 -14.23 -16.25 -3.15
N GLU A 204 -13.18 -17.03 -3.40
CA GLU A 204 -13.25 -18.44 -3.77
C GLU A 204 -13.95 -19.25 -2.67
N TRP A 205 -13.47 -19.20 -1.43
CA TRP A 205 -14.08 -19.94 -0.33
C TRP A 205 -15.53 -19.54 -0.04
N ASN A 206 -15.87 -18.25 -0.21
CA ASN A 206 -17.25 -17.79 -0.06
C ASN A 206 -18.20 -18.39 -1.12
N ALA A 207 -17.68 -18.71 -2.31
CA ALA A 207 -18.45 -19.36 -3.36
C ALA A 207 -18.47 -20.89 -3.23
N GLU A 208 -17.35 -21.50 -2.83
CA GLU A 208 -17.21 -22.95 -2.73
C GLU A 208 -17.95 -23.57 -1.54
N ASP A 209 -18.09 -22.82 -0.45
CA ASP A 209 -18.75 -23.25 0.79
C ASP A 209 -19.97 -22.33 1.08
N PRO A 210 -21.16 -22.71 0.59
CA PRO A 210 -22.38 -21.93 0.74
C PRO A 210 -22.75 -21.62 2.19
N VAL A 211 -23.56 -20.59 2.40
CA VAL A 211 -23.97 -20.21 3.75
C VAL A 211 -24.74 -21.34 4.42
N SER A 212 -24.28 -21.76 5.59
CA SER A 212 -24.90 -22.84 6.37
C SER A 212 -26.09 -22.36 7.19
N ASP A 213 -26.98 -23.28 7.59
CA ASP A 213 -28.07 -22.98 8.55
C ASP A 213 -27.53 -22.51 9.89
N PHE A 214 -26.35 -22.99 10.28
CA PHE A 214 -25.68 -22.58 11.50
C PHE A 214 -25.22 -21.13 11.45
N GLU A 215 -24.63 -20.69 10.35
CA GLU A 215 -24.28 -19.27 10.17
C GLU A 215 -25.52 -18.37 10.20
N ARG A 216 -26.60 -18.77 9.51
CA ARG A 216 -27.89 -18.05 9.57
C ARG A 216 -28.43 -17.98 11.00
N GLN A 217 -28.29 -19.04 11.79
CA GLN A 217 -28.64 -19.01 13.21
C GLN A 217 -27.81 -17.98 13.98
N ARG A 218 -26.48 -17.97 13.82
CA ARG A 218 -25.60 -16.99 14.46
C ARG A 218 -25.97 -15.56 14.08
N ASN A 219 -26.19 -15.31 12.78
CA ASN A 219 -26.50 -13.97 12.29
C ASN A 219 -27.84 -13.45 12.85
N ARG A 220 -28.85 -14.32 12.95
CA ARG A 220 -30.14 -14.00 13.61
C ARG A 220 -29.98 -13.72 15.10
N TYR A 221 -29.12 -14.46 15.81
CA TYR A 221 -28.86 -14.21 17.23
C TYR A 221 -28.35 -12.78 17.47
N HIS A 222 -27.44 -12.27 16.63
CA HIS A 222 -26.84 -10.95 16.83
C HIS A 222 -27.78 -9.77 16.61
N VAL A 223 -29.00 -9.97 16.10
CA VAL A 223 -30.08 -8.97 16.06
C VAL A 223 -31.26 -9.27 16.98
N SER A 224 -31.16 -10.31 17.80
CA SER A 224 -32.19 -10.65 18.77
C SER A 224 -32.21 -9.66 19.96
N SER A 225 -33.20 -9.81 20.83
CA SER A 225 -33.29 -9.06 22.08
C SER A 225 -32.39 -9.59 23.21
N ASP A 226 -31.46 -10.51 22.92
CA ASP A 226 -30.54 -11.06 23.92
C ASP A 226 -29.51 -10.00 24.35
N ASN A 227 -29.12 -10.01 25.63
CA ASN A 227 -28.19 -9.03 26.20
C ASN A 227 -26.78 -9.06 25.56
N TYR A 228 -26.43 -10.15 24.87
CA TYR A 228 -25.14 -10.30 24.20
C TYR A 228 -25.27 -10.32 22.66
N ALA A 229 -26.45 -10.02 22.13
CA ALA A 229 -26.63 -9.69 20.72
C ALA A 229 -26.02 -8.29 20.42
N GLN A 230 -25.42 -8.10 19.25
CA GLN A 230 -24.65 -6.89 18.93
C GLN A 230 -25.46 -5.78 18.24
N GLY A 231 -26.66 -6.11 17.77
CA GLY A 231 -27.57 -5.22 17.04
C GLY A 231 -27.37 -5.22 15.52
N ASN A 232 -26.28 -5.80 15.01
CA ASN A 232 -25.96 -5.83 13.59
C ASN A 232 -25.80 -7.25 13.03
N ARG A 233 -25.94 -7.36 11.71
CA ARG A 233 -25.76 -8.58 10.92
C ARG A 233 -24.48 -8.54 10.12
N ASN A 234 -23.94 -9.71 9.82
CA ASN A 234 -22.95 -9.92 8.78
C ASN A 234 -23.67 -10.01 7.42
N PRO A 235 -23.50 -9.03 6.51
CA PRO A 235 -24.20 -9.03 5.22
C PRO A 235 -23.85 -10.23 4.34
N PHE A 236 -22.62 -10.73 4.43
CA PHE A 236 -22.15 -11.82 3.58
C PHE A 236 -22.73 -13.17 4.01
N ILE A 237 -23.25 -13.28 5.23
CA ILE A 237 -24.06 -14.44 5.66
C ILE A 237 -25.49 -14.32 5.15
N ASP A 238 -26.08 -13.11 5.16
CA ASP A 238 -27.46 -12.95 4.67
C ASP A 238 -27.56 -13.08 3.15
N ASN A 239 -26.52 -12.65 2.41
CA ASN A 239 -26.36 -12.94 1.00
C ASN A 239 -24.88 -12.91 0.56
N ALA A 240 -24.33 -14.09 0.29
CA ALA A 240 -22.94 -14.26 -0.12
C ALA A 240 -22.61 -13.56 -1.46
N TYR A 241 -23.60 -13.37 -2.33
CA TYR A 241 -23.44 -12.67 -3.61
C TYR A 241 -23.06 -11.20 -3.48
N LEU A 242 -23.29 -10.58 -2.32
CA LEU A 242 -22.81 -9.22 -2.04
C LEU A 242 -21.29 -9.12 -2.20
N ALA A 243 -20.53 -10.17 -1.84
CA ALA A 243 -19.09 -10.20 -2.06
C ALA A 243 -18.74 -10.17 -3.56
N THR A 244 -19.48 -10.93 -4.39
CA THR A 244 -19.35 -10.92 -5.85
C THR A 244 -19.66 -9.55 -6.44
N LYS A 245 -20.67 -8.85 -5.95
CA LYS A 245 -21.03 -7.49 -6.41
C LYS A 245 -19.97 -6.43 -6.04
N ILE A 246 -19.26 -6.61 -4.94
CA ILE A 246 -18.24 -5.66 -4.48
C ILE A 246 -16.89 -5.94 -5.15
N TRP A 247 -16.42 -7.19 -5.09
CA TRP A 247 -15.04 -7.54 -5.43
C TRP A 247 -14.89 -8.43 -6.67
N GLY A 248 -16.00 -8.95 -7.22
CA GLY A 248 -15.97 -9.91 -8.32
C GLY A 248 -15.58 -11.32 -7.86
N GLY A 249 -14.79 -12.02 -8.69
CA GLY A 249 -14.39 -13.41 -8.45
C GLY A 249 -15.44 -14.44 -8.93
N THR A 250 -15.27 -15.69 -8.50
CA THR A 250 -16.26 -16.75 -8.73
C THR A 250 -17.60 -16.32 -8.11
N PRO A 251 -18.71 -16.35 -8.86
CA PRO A 251 -20.01 -15.97 -8.30
C PRO A 251 -20.40 -16.86 -7.13
N ALA A 252 -20.69 -16.25 -5.97
CA ALA A 252 -21.27 -16.94 -4.83
C ALA A 252 -22.77 -17.17 -5.04
N GLU A 253 -23.44 -17.83 -4.10
CA GLU A 253 -24.90 -18.00 -4.16
C GLU A 253 -25.63 -16.68 -3.85
N ASP A 254 -26.61 -16.32 -4.71
CA ASP A 254 -27.54 -15.22 -4.46
C ASP A 254 -28.82 -15.74 -3.80
N TYR A 255 -28.83 -15.71 -2.47
CA TYR A 255 -29.97 -16.20 -1.69
C TYR A 255 -31.21 -15.32 -1.82
N TRP A 256 -31.06 -14.02 -2.10
CA TRP A 256 -32.18 -13.11 -2.26
C TRP A 256 -32.80 -13.16 -3.65
N GLY A 257 -32.08 -13.70 -4.64
CA GLY A 257 -32.52 -13.81 -6.03
C GLY A 257 -32.72 -12.47 -6.74
N ILE A 258 -32.18 -11.38 -6.18
CA ILE A 258 -32.31 -10.03 -6.74
C ILE A 258 -31.20 -9.70 -7.75
N TYR A 259 -30.10 -10.45 -7.73
CA TYR A 259 -28.92 -10.24 -8.57
C TYR A 259 -28.75 -11.32 -9.63
N THR A 260 -29.22 -12.54 -9.37
CA THR A 260 -29.20 -13.66 -10.32
C THR A 260 -30.61 -14.13 -10.63
N SER A 261 -31.60 -13.24 -10.56
CA SER A 261 -32.94 -13.53 -11.09
C SER A 261 -32.81 -14.10 -12.51
N ASN A 262 -33.77 -14.92 -12.95
CA ASN A 262 -33.88 -15.33 -14.36
C ASN A 262 -34.22 -14.15 -15.29
N ASP A 263 -33.99 -12.93 -14.85
CA ASP A 263 -34.16 -11.74 -15.64
C ASP A 263 -33.08 -11.72 -16.71
N ALA A 264 -33.52 -12.05 -17.92
CA ALA A 264 -32.71 -12.02 -19.14
C ALA A 264 -33.14 -10.87 -20.06
N GLU A 265 -34.09 -10.04 -19.62
CA GLU A 265 -34.48 -8.86 -20.36
C GLU A 265 -33.44 -7.77 -20.11
N ALA A 266 -32.92 -7.18 -21.18
CA ALA A 266 -32.00 -6.07 -21.04
C ALA A 266 -32.79 -4.75 -20.94
N PRO A 267 -32.26 -3.74 -20.24
CA PRO A 267 -32.85 -2.41 -20.24
C PRO A 267 -33.04 -1.85 -21.65
N THR A 268 -33.97 -0.91 -21.79
CA THR A 268 -34.09 -0.16 -23.05
C THR A 268 -32.83 0.67 -23.31
N THR A 269 -32.47 0.84 -24.59
CA THR A 269 -31.32 1.65 -24.98
C THR A 269 -31.50 3.10 -24.55
N PRO A 270 -30.51 3.75 -23.90
CA PRO A 270 -30.58 5.17 -23.58
C PRO A 270 -30.88 6.01 -24.83
N THR A 271 -31.84 6.92 -24.73
CA THR A 271 -32.27 7.81 -25.82
C THR A 271 -32.07 9.28 -25.45
N SER A 272 -32.22 10.17 -26.44
CA SER A 272 -32.06 11.62 -26.26
C SER A 272 -30.72 11.99 -25.62
N VAL A 273 -29.65 11.30 -26.00
CA VAL A 273 -28.30 11.62 -25.56
C VAL A 273 -27.95 13.01 -26.08
N THR A 274 -27.58 13.92 -25.18
CA THR A 274 -27.17 15.29 -25.54
C THR A 274 -25.89 15.65 -24.83
N LEU A 275 -25.06 16.43 -25.52
CA LEU A 275 -23.81 16.97 -24.99
C LEU A 275 -23.98 18.47 -24.75
N SER A 276 -23.48 18.95 -23.61
CA SER A 276 -23.60 20.35 -23.18
C SER A 276 -22.40 20.78 -22.34
N ASN A 277 -22.35 22.07 -21.99
CA ASN A 277 -21.35 22.65 -21.09
C ASN A 277 -19.90 22.27 -21.44
N SER A 278 -19.57 22.19 -22.73
CA SER A 278 -18.22 21.86 -23.17
C SER A 278 -17.22 22.92 -22.68
N THR A 279 -16.15 22.45 -22.06
CA THR A 279 -14.99 23.24 -21.63
C THR A 279 -13.75 22.76 -22.41
N PRO A 280 -12.55 23.32 -22.16
CA PRO A 280 -11.33 22.79 -22.75
C PRO A 280 -11.01 21.35 -22.32
N SER A 281 -11.49 20.89 -21.16
CA SER A 281 -11.11 19.60 -20.58
C SER A 281 -12.29 18.69 -20.21
N SER A 282 -13.53 19.14 -20.43
CA SER A 282 -14.71 18.38 -20.08
C SER A 282 -15.92 18.62 -21.00
N ILE A 283 -16.84 17.67 -21.01
CA ILE A 283 -18.14 17.75 -21.67
C ILE A 283 -19.18 17.09 -20.75
N ASP A 284 -20.30 17.77 -20.50
CA ASP A 284 -21.44 17.14 -19.82
C ASP A 284 -22.26 16.34 -20.83
N VAL A 285 -22.69 15.15 -20.44
CA VAL A 285 -23.60 14.30 -21.20
C VAL A 285 -24.85 14.00 -20.37
N THR A 286 -26.02 14.10 -21.00
CA THR A 286 -27.32 13.76 -20.41
C THR A 286 -28.13 12.88 -21.35
N TRP A 287 -29.05 12.09 -20.80
CA TRP A 287 -29.94 11.21 -21.57
C TRP A 287 -31.28 11.00 -20.88
N SER A 288 -32.24 10.42 -21.60
CA SER A 288 -33.51 9.95 -21.01
C SER A 288 -33.30 8.63 -20.29
N ALA A 289 -33.92 8.47 -19.12
CA ALA A 289 -33.84 7.24 -18.33
C ALA A 289 -34.31 6.03 -19.16
N SER A 290 -33.50 4.98 -19.14
CA SER A 290 -33.90 3.65 -19.61
C SER A 290 -34.93 3.05 -18.67
N THR A 291 -35.70 2.11 -19.19
CA THR A 291 -36.67 1.30 -18.45
C THR A 291 -36.26 -0.16 -18.53
N ASP A 292 -36.65 -0.90 -17.51
CA ASP A 292 -36.38 -2.33 -17.38
C ASP A 292 -37.55 -3.00 -16.65
N ASN A 293 -37.71 -4.30 -16.78
CA ASN A 293 -38.79 -5.07 -16.15
C ASN A 293 -38.58 -5.20 -14.62
N VAL A 294 -37.34 -5.12 -14.12
CA VAL A 294 -37.00 -5.13 -12.70
C VAL A 294 -36.48 -3.75 -12.29
N ALA A 295 -35.31 -3.35 -12.76
CA ALA A 295 -34.71 -2.06 -12.46
C ALA A 295 -33.45 -1.78 -13.29
N VAL A 296 -33.33 -0.56 -13.81
CA VAL A 296 -32.05 -0.04 -14.32
C VAL A 296 -31.20 0.42 -13.15
N THR A 297 -29.99 -0.10 -13.02
CA THR A 297 -29.10 0.18 -11.88
C THR A 297 -27.99 1.16 -12.22
N LYS A 298 -27.51 1.17 -13.48
CA LYS A 298 -26.44 2.09 -13.90
C LYS A 298 -26.38 2.32 -15.39
N TYR A 299 -25.61 3.32 -15.76
CA TYR A 299 -25.22 3.65 -17.12
C TYR A 299 -23.71 3.66 -17.25
N GLU A 300 -23.20 3.12 -18.35
CA GLU A 300 -21.80 3.19 -18.75
C GLU A 300 -21.63 4.20 -19.90
N ILE A 301 -20.70 5.13 -19.73
CA ILE A 301 -20.38 6.19 -20.68
C ILE A 301 -19.11 5.81 -21.41
N TYR A 302 -19.18 5.78 -22.75
CA TYR A 302 -18.07 5.47 -23.62
C TYR A 302 -17.68 6.69 -24.44
N VAL A 303 -16.38 6.98 -24.50
CA VAL A 303 -15.76 8.03 -25.32
C VAL A 303 -14.90 7.35 -26.39
N ASP A 304 -15.17 7.62 -27.65
CA ASP A 304 -14.54 6.99 -28.82
C ASP A 304 -14.53 5.45 -28.74
N GLY A 305 -15.62 4.90 -28.22
CA GLY A 305 -15.83 3.47 -28.05
C GLY A 305 -15.17 2.85 -26.81
N THR A 306 -14.34 3.61 -26.07
CA THR A 306 -13.68 3.17 -24.83
C THR A 306 -14.50 3.57 -23.61
N LEU A 307 -14.65 2.67 -22.64
CA LEU A 307 -15.37 2.98 -21.39
C LEU A 307 -14.62 4.09 -20.64
N HIS A 308 -15.28 5.22 -20.42
CA HIS A 308 -14.73 6.35 -19.70
C HIS A 308 -15.13 6.33 -18.23
N GLY A 309 -16.40 5.99 -17.95
CA GLY A 309 -16.93 5.92 -16.59
C GLY A 309 -18.35 5.38 -16.54
N ASN A 310 -18.93 5.37 -15.35
CA ASN A 310 -20.31 4.94 -15.12
C ASN A 310 -20.99 5.81 -14.06
N THR A 311 -22.32 5.74 -13.99
CA THR A 311 -23.16 6.52 -13.07
C THR A 311 -24.52 5.87 -12.92
N THR A 312 -25.19 6.12 -11.79
CA THR A 312 -26.60 5.74 -11.58
C THR A 312 -27.57 6.82 -12.05
N ASN A 313 -27.08 8.06 -12.23
CA ASN A 313 -27.87 9.19 -12.72
C ASN A 313 -28.03 9.18 -14.24
N THR A 314 -28.94 9.98 -14.78
CA THR A 314 -29.08 10.18 -16.23
C THR A 314 -28.21 11.32 -16.78
N ASN A 315 -27.12 11.60 -16.08
CA ASN A 315 -26.12 12.60 -16.44
C ASN A 315 -24.73 12.17 -15.99
N TYR A 316 -23.71 12.69 -16.67
CA TYR A 316 -22.30 12.44 -16.37
C TYR A 316 -21.43 13.55 -16.94
N THR A 317 -20.40 13.98 -16.18
CA THR A 317 -19.38 14.91 -16.68
C THR A 317 -18.15 14.13 -17.12
N ILE A 318 -17.92 14.10 -18.43
CA ILE A 318 -16.72 13.51 -19.02
C ILE A 318 -15.58 14.50 -18.81
N SER A 319 -14.54 14.12 -18.08
CA SER A 319 -13.42 15.00 -17.70
C SER A 319 -12.08 14.48 -18.23
N GLY A 320 -11.01 15.25 -18.10
CA GLY A 320 -9.67 14.83 -18.56
C GLY A 320 -9.57 14.71 -20.09
N LEU A 321 -10.41 15.44 -20.82
CA LEU A 321 -10.38 15.50 -22.28
C LEU A 321 -9.28 16.47 -22.74
N SER A 322 -8.71 16.21 -23.93
CA SER A 322 -7.86 17.18 -24.61
C SER A 322 -8.69 18.32 -25.20
N ALA A 323 -8.16 19.56 -25.15
CA ALA A 323 -8.79 20.75 -25.71
C ALA A 323 -8.90 20.69 -27.24
N ASN A 324 -9.86 21.44 -27.78
CA ASN A 324 -10.13 21.53 -29.22
C ASN A 324 -10.21 20.17 -29.94
N THR A 325 -10.78 19.16 -29.29
CA THR A 325 -10.82 17.79 -29.78
C THR A 325 -12.26 17.31 -29.86
N SER A 326 -12.62 16.64 -30.96
CA SER A 326 -13.95 16.05 -31.13
C SER A 326 -13.96 14.61 -30.60
N TYR A 327 -15.02 14.28 -29.85
CA TYR A 327 -15.24 12.98 -29.24
C TYR A 327 -16.60 12.42 -29.62
N ALA A 328 -16.68 11.11 -29.86
CA ALA A 328 -17.93 10.37 -30.02
C ALA A 328 -18.37 9.76 -28.69
N VAL A 329 -19.52 10.19 -28.17
CA VAL A 329 -20.06 9.71 -26.89
C VAL A 329 -21.21 8.74 -27.12
N THR A 330 -21.17 7.60 -26.43
CA THR A 330 -22.28 6.63 -26.37
C THR A 330 -22.57 6.23 -24.93
N VAL A 331 -23.83 5.90 -24.64
CA VAL A 331 -24.28 5.49 -23.31
C VAL A 331 -24.96 4.12 -23.40
N LEU A 332 -24.68 3.25 -22.45
CA LEU A 332 -25.29 1.93 -22.30
C LEU A 332 -25.92 1.81 -20.92
N ALA A 333 -27.09 1.19 -20.81
CA ALA A 333 -27.76 0.93 -19.53
C ALA A 333 -27.53 -0.51 -19.08
N LYS A 334 -27.48 -0.73 -17.77
CA LYS A 334 -27.46 -2.05 -17.15
C LYS A 334 -28.49 -2.15 -16.04
N ASP A 335 -29.02 -3.35 -15.86
CA ASP A 335 -29.92 -3.70 -14.77
C ASP A 335 -29.17 -4.33 -13.59
N ILE A 336 -29.93 -4.84 -12.62
CA ILE A 336 -29.41 -5.48 -11.41
C ILE A 336 -28.79 -6.86 -11.69
N ALA A 337 -29.31 -7.57 -12.70
CA ALA A 337 -28.83 -8.85 -13.20
C ALA A 337 -27.63 -8.74 -14.16
N ASN A 338 -27.18 -7.51 -14.43
CA ASN A 338 -26.08 -7.16 -15.33
C ASN A 338 -26.36 -7.45 -16.81
N ASN A 339 -27.63 -7.55 -17.23
CA ASN A 339 -27.96 -7.48 -18.66
C ASN A 339 -27.66 -6.08 -19.17
N LYS A 340 -27.31 -5.99 -20.46
CA LYS A 340 -26.80 -4.77 -21.08
C LYS A 340 -27.71 -4.38 -22.24
N SER A 341 -28.17 -3.14 -22.24
CA SER A 341 -28.82 -2.59 -23.41
C SER A 341 -27.83 -2.44 -24.57
N ALA A 342 -28.32 -2.25 -25.80
CA ALA A 342 -27.48 -1.74 -26.87
C ALA A 342 -26.94 -0.34 -26.48
N LYS A 343 -25.77 0.03 -26.98
CA LYS A 343 -25.27 1.42 -26.85
C LYS A 343 -26.20 2.36 -27.61
N SER A 344 -26.39 3.56 -27.06
CA SER A 344 -27.08 4.65 -27.75
C SER A 344 -26.45 4.94 -29.11
N THR A 345 -27.17 5.65 -29.97
CA THR A 345 -26.56 6.29 -31.14
C THR A 345 -25.45 7.23 -30.67
N ALA A 346 -24.31 7.23 -31.37
CA ALA A 346 -23.19 8.11 -31.04
C ALA A 346 -23.57 9.57 -31.25
N VAL A 347 -23.26 10.40 -30.26
CA VAL A 347 -23.40 11.86 -30.34
C VAL A 347 -21.99 12.45 -30.28
N ASN A 348 -21.66 13.26 -31.28
CA ASN A 348 -20.35 13.88 -31.37
C ASN A 348 -20.38 15.25 -30.71
N GLY A 349 -19.40 15.54 -29.86
CA GLY A 349 -19.15 16.84 -29.26
C GLY A 349 -17.70 17.24 -29.46
N SER A 350 -17.37 18.49 -29.20
CA SER A 350 -15.97 18.95 -29.17
C SER A 350 -15.74 19.75 -27.90
N THR A 351 -14.58 19.54 -27.26
CA THR A 351 -14.08 20.46 -26.24
C THR A 351 -13.80 21.82 -26.87
N THR A 352 -13.89 22.88 -26.07
CA THR A 352 -13.56 24.22 -26.56
C THR A 352 -12.05 24.36 -26.77
N ILE A 353 -11.64 25.41 -27.48
CA ILE A 353 -10.25 25.84 -27.45
C ILE A 353 -9.88 26.23 -26.02
N ASP A 354 -8.63 25.95 -25.65
CA ASP A 354 -8.02 26.57 -24.49
C ASP A 354 -7.28 27.83 -24.94
N SER A 355 -7.51 28.93 -24.23
CA SER A 355 -6.87 30.23 -24.46
C SER A 355 -6.45 30.92 -23.18
N GLU A 356 -6.71 30.29 -22.03
CA GLU A 356 -6.31 30.81 -20.74
C GLU A 356 -4.90 30.32 -20.45
N ALA A 357 -4.06 31.17 -19.86
CA ALA A 357 -2.74 30.73 -19.45
C ALA A 357 -2.79 30.18 -18.01
N PRO A 358 -1.92 29.22 -17.67
CA PRO A 358 -1.78 28.77 -16.29
C PRO A 358 -1.49 29.92 -15.32
N THR A 359 -1.82 29.71 -14.05
CA THR A 359 -1.40 30.64 -12.99
C THR A 359 0.12 30.70 -12.88
N VAL A 360 0.66 31.87 -12.52
CA VAL A 360 2.10 32.06 -12.36
C VAL A 360 2.61 31.18 -11.20
N PRO A 361 3.72 30.44 -11.37
CA PRO A 361 4.33 29.68 -10.26
C PRO A 361 4.62 30.58 -9.05
N THR A 362 4.25 30.12 -7.86
CA THR A 362 4.45 30.85 -6.59
C THR A 362 5.37 30.09 -5.64
N ASN A 363 5.81 30.75 -4.55
CA ASN A 363 6.71 30.19 -3.54
C ASN A 363 7.97 29.55 -4.14
N VAL A 364 8.62 30.27 -5.07
CA VAL A 364 9.90 29.83 -5.60
C VAL A 364 10.93 29.90 -4.46
N ILE A 365 11.49 28.75 -4.09
CA ILE A 365 12.45 28.60 -3.00
C ILE A 365 13.70 27.92 -3.55
N ILE A 366 14.86 28.47 -3.18
CA ILE A 366 16.17 27.91 -3.50
C ILE A 366 16.65 27.07 -2.33
N THR A 367 17.06 25.83 -2.59
CA THR A 367 17.64 24.91 -1.61
C THR A 367 18.90 24.26 -2.18
N ASN A 368 19.64 23.52 -1.37
CA ASN A 368 20.79 22.70 -1.78
C ASN A 368 21.83 23.48 -2.58
N GLN A 369 22.17 24.68 -2.13
CA GLN A 369 23.16 25.54 -2.79
C GLN A 369 24.56 24.96 -2.59
N THR A 370 25.27 24.72 -3.69
CA THR A 370 26.67 24.28 -3.72
C THR A 370 27.51 25.34 -4.43
N GLY A 371 28.80 25.05 -4.61
CA GLY A 371 29.67 25.89 -5.42
C GLY A 371 29.24 25.98 -6.90
N THR A 372 28.54 24.98 -7.44
CA THR A 372 28.23 24.93 -8.88
C THR A 372 26.79 24.56 -9.21
N SER A 373 25.92 24.48 -8.20
CA SER A 373 24.52 24.12 -8.35
C SER A 373 23.62 24.66 -7.26
N PHE A 374 22.32 24.64 -7.51
CA PHE A 374 21.27 24.78 -6.50
C PHE A 374 19.97 24.14 -7.02
N LYS A 375 19.01 23.86 -6.12
CA LYS A 375 17.68 23.36 -6.47
C LYS A 375 16.64 24.46 -6.33
N ALA A 376 15.84 24.66 -7.38
CA ALA A 376 14.64 25.50 -7.33
C ALA A 376 13.41 24.63 -7.10
N ASN A 377 12.54 25.05 -6.18
CA ASN A 377 11.27 24.40 -5.85
C ASN A 377 10.16 25.44 -5.89
N TRP A 378 8.95 25.07 -6.30
CA TRP A 378 7.83 25.99 -6.39
C TRP A 378 6.49 25.30 -6.14
N THR A 379 5.45 26.07 -5.86
CA THR A 379 4.07 25.58 -5.78
C THR A 379 3.55 25.30 -7.18
N ALA A 380 2.83 24.19 -7.36
CA ALA A 380 2.19 23.86 -8.63
C ALA A 380 1.23 24.97 -9.07
N SER A 381 1.30 25.32 -10.36
CA SER A 381 0.31 26.17 -11.01
C SER A 381 -0.99 25.41 -11.25
N THR A 382 -2.07 26.16 -11.47
CA THR A 382 -3.40 25.66 -11.83
C THR A 382 -3.81 26.24 -13.17
N ASP A 383 -4.66 25.52 -13.87
CA ASP A 383 -5.17 25.90 -15.19
C ASP A 383 -6.58 25.33 -15.41
N ASN A 384 -7.34 25.89 -16.35
CA ASN A 384 -8.71 25.45 -16.65
C ASN A 384 -8.74 24.12 -17.44
N ALA A 385 -7.66 23.78 -18.15
CA ALA A 385 -7.49 22.52 -18.86
C ALA A 385 -6.51 21.62 -18.12
N ALA A 386 -5.22 21.98 -18.15
CA ALA A 386 -4.14 21.25 -17.48
C ALA A 386 -2.80 21.99 -17.61
N VAL A 387 -2.03 22.04 -16.52
CA VAL A 387 -0.61 22.44 -16.58
C VAL A 387 0.23 21.26 -17.05
N VAL A 388 0.96 21.42 -18.14
CA VAL A 388 1.79 20.34 -18.73
C VAL A 388 3.28 20.54 -18.51
N GLY A 389 3.71 21.70 -18.01
CA GLY A 389 5.11 21.89 -17.62
C GLY A 389 5.46 23.30 -17.17
N TYR A 390 6.74 23.46 -16.85
CA TYR A 390 7.34 24.68 -16.35
C TYR A 390 8.64 24.95 -17.10
N ASP A 391 8.83 26.18 -17.55
CA ASP A 391 10.08 26.64 -18.16
C ASP A 391 10.88 27.42 -17.11
N ILE A 392 12.15 27.03 -16.93
CA ILE A 392 13.07 27.61 -15.94
C ILE A 392 14.03 28.55 -16.67
N PHE A 393 14.21 29.73 -16.11
CA PHE A 393 15.11 30.76 -16.59
C PHE A 393 16.16 31.10 -15.52
N VAL A 394 17.39 31.31 -15.96
CA VAL A 394 18.52 31.75 -15.13
C VAL A 394 19.10 33.01 -15.76
N ASP A 395 19.15 34.10 -15.00
CA ASP A 395 19.53 35.44 -15.46
C ASP A 395 18.77 35.87 -16.73
N GLY A 396 17.46 35.59 -16.74
CA GLY A 396 16.57 35.87 -17.87
C GLY A 396 16.75 34.97 -19.09
N THR A 397 17.70 34.04 -19.09
CA THR A 397 17.95 33.10 -20.20
C THR A 397 17.23 31.78 -19.95
N TYR A 398 16.51 31.27 -20.96
CA TYR A 398 15.88 29.96 -20.90
C TYR A 398 16.93 28.87 -20.66
N LYS A 399 16.71 28.06 -19.62
CA LYS A 399 17.61 26.95 -19.26
C LYS A 399 17.03 25.61 -19.71
N THR A 400 15.79 25.32 -19.34
CA THR A 400 15.14 24.02 -19.61
C THR A 400 13.63 24.06 -19.34
N SER A 401 12.97 22.93 -19.59
CA SER A 401 11.59 22.65 -19.18
C SER A 401 11.49 21.39 -18.32
N THR A 402 10.51 21.34 -17.42
CA THR A 402 10.22 20.15 -16.60
C THR A 402 8.71 20.04 -16.35
N VAL A 403 8.22 18.82 -16.09
CA VAL A 403 6.83 18.58 -15.65
C VAL A 403 6.70 18.60 -14.13
N ASN A 404 7.83 18.56 -13.41
CA ASN A 404 7.87 18.54 -11.95
C ASN A 404 7.82 19.97 -11.39
N THR A 405 7.50 20.09 -10.11
CA THR A 405 7.53 21.36 -9.37
C THR A 405 8.87 21.67 -8.72
N SER A 406 9.93 21.02 -9.20
CA SER A 406 11.31 21.31 -8.81
C SER A 406 12.30 20.97 -9.92
N TYR A 407 13.46 21.64 -9.90
CA TYR A 407 14.55 21.40 -10.82
C TYR A 407 15.91 21.77 -10.20
N THR A 408 16.93 20.96 -10.44
CA THR A 408 18.31 21.25 -10.02
C THR A 408 19.08 21.95 -11.15
N ILE A 409 19.50 23.18 -10.91
CA ILE A 409 20.31 23.97 -11.83
C ILE A 409 21.79 23.65 -11.55
N ASN A 410 22.50 23.16 -12.56
CA ASN A 410 23.92 22.78 -12.50
C ASN A 410 24.79 23.60 -13.46
N GLY A 411 26.12 23.46 -13.30
CA GLY A 411 27.13 24.06 -14.17
C GLY A 411 27.26 25.55 -13.97
N LEU A 412 27.12 25.99 -12.72
CA LEU A 412 27.22 27.37 -12.29
C LEU A 412 28.63 27.70 -11.80
N THR A 413 28.97 28.99 -11.79
CA THR A 413 30.22 29.51 -11.25
C THR A 413 30.09 29.64 -9.74
N VAL A 414 31.16 29.35 -8.99
CA VAL A 414 31.25 29.55 -7.54
C VAL A 414 31.07 31.02 -7.14
N SER A 415 30.63 31.27 -5.91
CA SER A 415 30.41 32.61 -5.31
C SER A 415 29.63 33.59 -6.21
N THR A 416 28.67 33.08 -6.98
CA THR A 416 27.95 33.85 -7.99
C THR A 416 26.46 33.88 -7.66
N THR A 417 25.89 35.08 -7.68
CA THR A 417 24.44 35.27 -7.56
C THR A 417 23.78 35.11 -8.92
N TYR A 418 22.81 34.21 -8.99
CA TYR A 418 21.95 33.96 -10.14
C TYR A 418 20.52 34.39 -9.83
N ASN A 419 19.83 34.90 -10.83
CA ASN A 419 18.43 35.24 -10.74
C ASN A 419 17.57 34.15 -11.40
N VAL A 420 16.67 33.52 -10.63
CA VAL A 420 15.83 32.42 -11.10
C VAL A 420 14.39 32.90 -11.26
N THR A 421 13.81 32.66 -12.44
CA THR A 421 12.39 32.83 -12.71
C THR A 421 11.81 31.60 -13.40
N ILE A 422 10.51 31.37 -13.18
CA ILE A 422 9.81 30.17 -13.68
C ILE A 422 8.46 30.60 -14.24
N LEU A 423 8.07 30.07 -15.39
CA LEU A 423 6.69 30.19 -15.89
C LEU A 423 6.09 28.81 -16.10
N ALA A 424 4.76 28.72 -16.05
CA ALA A 424 4.00 27.52 -16.34
C ALA A 424 3.42 27.57 -17.77
N LYS A 425 3.21 26.40 -18.36
CA LYS A 425 2.56 26.24 -19.66
C LYS A 425 1.57 25.08 -19.66
N ASP A 426 0.53 25.21 -20.48
CA ASP A 426 -0.50 24.19 -20.68
C ASP A 426 -0.32 23.42 -22.00
N GLY A 427 -1.27 22.53 -22.30
CA GLY A 427 -1.28 21.71 -23.52
C GLY A 427 -1.57 22.47 -24.82
N ALA A 428 -2.10 23.70 -24.74
CA ALA A 428 -2.34 24.60 -25.86
C ALA A 428 -1.19 25.60 -26.10
N ASP A 429 -0.10 25.49 -25.32
CA ASP A 429 1.07 26.38 -25.29
C ASP A 429 0.75 27.82 -24.83
N ASN A 430 -0.34 28.03 -24.08
CA ASN A 430 -0.48 29.28 -23.34
C ASN A 430 0.53 29.28 -22.18
N LYS A 431 1.12 30.46 -21.93
CA LYS A 431 2.22 30.64 -20.97
C LYS A 431 1.84 31.66 -19.92
N SER A 432 2.04 31.30 -18.65
CA SER A 432 1.94 32.27 -17.56
C SER A 432 2.99 33.37 -17.73
N ALA A 433 2.82 34.49 -17.03
CA ALA A 433 3.96 35.36 -16.75
C ALA A 433 5.04 34.58 -15.96
N GLN A 434 6.29 35.04 -16.03
CA GLN A 434 7.34 34.52 -15.16
C GLN A 434 7.07 34.88 -13.69
N SER A 435 7.47 34.00 -12.78
CA SER A 435 7.42 34.21 -11.34
C SER A 435 8.19 35.46 -10.93
N ALA A 436 7.92 35.94 -9.71
CA ALA A 436 8.85 36.85 -9.06
C ALA A 436 10.25 36.22 -9.04
N ALA A 437 11.25 37.04 -9.30
CA ALA A 437 12.61 36.58 -9.42
C ALA A 437 13.22 36.31 -8.04
N VAL A 438 13.87 35.15 -7.89
CA VAL A 438 14.51 34.75 -6.63
C VAL A 438 16.00 34.62 -6.86
N ASN A 439 16.78 35.23 -5.97
CA ASN A 439 18.23 35.13 -6.03
C ASN A 439 18.68 33.80 -5.43
N ALA A 440 19.54 33.11 -6.16
CA ALA A 440 20.26 31.93 -5.72
C ALA A 440 21.76 32.28 -5.70
N VAL A 441 22.45 32.02 -4.61
CA VAL A 441 23.89 32.31 -4.49
C VAL A 441 24.63 30.99 -4.42
N THR A 442 25.49 30.70 -5.40
CA THR A 442 26.39 29.54 -5.26
C THR A 442 27.41 29.83 -4.16
N THR A 443 27.77 28.80 -3.41
CA THR A 443 28.82 28.93 -2.38
C THR A 443 30.18 29.15 -3.05
N ASP A 444 31.20 29.49 -2.28
CA ASP A 444 32.58 29.59 -2.80
C ASP A 444 33.20 28.25 -3.20
N GLY A 445 32.42 27.16 -3.12
CA GLY A 445 32.88 25.82 -3.40
C GLY A 445 33.81 25.26 -2.31
N SER A 446 34.01 25.98 -1.21
CA SER A 446 34.65 25.44 -0.01
C SER A 446 33.59 24.85 0.90
N ASN A 447 33.73 23.58 1.24
CA ASN A 447 33.04 23.05 2.40
C ASN A 447 33.94 23.39 3.61
N ASN A 448 33.56 24.39 4.40
CA ASN A 448 34.31 24.78 5.62
C ASN A 448 34.30 23.68 6.71
N VAL A 449 33.70 22.52 6.41
CA VAL A 449 33.75 21.32 7.22
C VAL A 449 35.16 20.74 7.08
N VAL A 450 35.88 20.71 8.18
CA VAL A 450 37.26 20.17 8.23
C VAL A 450 37.35 18.90 9.06
N GLU A 451 36.23 18.41 9.59
CA GLU A 451 36.17 17.28 10.51
C GLU A 451 34.85 16.52 10.41
N LEU A 452 34.88 15.22 10.72
CA LEU A 452 33.73 14.32 10.77
C LEU A 452 32.81 14.64 11.96
N PHE A 453 31.53 14.31 11.83
CA PHE A 453 30.55 14.44 12.91
C PHE A 453 29.45 13.38 12.77
N PHE A 454 28.70 13.15 13.84
CA PHE A 454 27.56 12.24 13.84
C PHE A 454 26.37 12.85 13.10
N SER A 455 25.83 12.11 12.14
CA SER A 455 24.67 12.49 11.35
C SER A 455 23.38 11.81 11.82
N GLU A 456 23.46 10.58 12.34
CA GLU A 456 22.29 9.84 12.82
C GLU A 456 22.61 8.96 14.04
N TYR A 457 21.67 8.90 14.98
CA TYR A 457 21.66 7.99 16.13
C TYR A 457 20.38 7.20 16.11
N VAL A 458 20.47 5.87 16.26
CA VAL A 458 19.31 4.98 16.24
C VAL A 458 19.31 4.11 17.49
N GLU A 459 18.31 4.29 18.35
CA GLU A 459 17.92 3.33 19.38
C GLU A 459 16.58 2.67 19.01
N GLY A 460 16.67 1.63 18.18
CA GLY A 460 15.54 0.83 17.73
C GLY A 460 15.12 -0.26 18.71
N ALA A 461 14.10 -1.02 18.31
CA ALA A 461 13.61 -2.15 19.09
C ALA A 461 14.69 -3.24 19.23
N SER A 462 14.79 -3.82 20.43
CA SER A 462 15.79 -4.85 20.76
C SER A 462 17.22 -4.37 20.47
N ASN A 463 17.92 -5.04 19.55
CA ASN A 463 19.31 -4.83 19.20
C ASN A 463 19.49 -3.96 17.95
N ASN A 464 18.42 -3.44 17.35
CA ASN A 464 18.49 -2.56 16.19
C ASN A 464 19.01 -1.18 16.59
N LYS A 465 20.34 -1.08 16.76
CA LYS A 465 21.04 0.12 17.20
C LYS A 465 22.10 0.50 16.17
N ALA A 466 22.19 1.79 15.86
CA ALA A 466 23.14 2.29 14.88
C ALA A 466 23.63 3.71 15.19
N ILE A 467 24.81 4.02 14.66
CA ILE A 467 25.41 5.35 14.63
C ILE A 467 25.87 5.61 13.19
N GLU A 468 25.60 6.80 12.68
CA GLU A 468 26.08 7.27 11.38
C GLU A 468 27.02 8.46 11.55
N ILE A 469 28.12 8.47 10.79
CA ILE A 469 29.11 9.54 10.74
C ILE A 469 29.14 10.12 9.33
N ALA A 470 29.03 11.44 9.18
CA ALA A 470 29.07 12.11 7.88
C ALA A 470 30.44 12.75 7.58
N ASN A 471 30.90 12.60 6.34
CA ASN A 471 32.02 13.37 5.80
C ASN A 471 31.53 14.43 4.81
N LEU A 472 31.36 15.65 5.31
CA LEU A 472 31.12 16.82 4.48
C LEU A 472 32.40 17.62 4.18
N THR A 473 33.59 17.08 4.47
CA THR A 473 34.83 17.78 4.15
C THR A 473 35.16 17.71 2.66
N ASP A 474 36.08 18.55 2.20
CA ASP A 474 36.53 18.55 0.79
C ASP A 474 37.46 17.36 0.45
N ASN A 475 37.78 16.48 1.41
CA ASN A 475 38.66 15.34 1.20
C ASN A 475 38.06 14.04 1.73
N SER A 476 38.40 12.91 1.11
CA SER A 476 38.14 11.61 1.73
C SER A 476 38.95 11.48 3.01
N ILE A 477 38.34 10.97 4.08
CA ILE A 477 38.96 10.85 5.40
C ILE A 477 39.23 9.39 5.73
N ASP A 478 40.49 9.09 6.07
CA ASP A 478 40.90 7.81 6.64
C ASP A 478 40.48 7.72 8.11
N LEU A 479 39.74 6.67 8.45
CA LEU A 479 39.19 6.45 9.78
C LEU A 479 40.19 5.83 10.76
N SER A 480 41.43 5.54 10.35
CA SER A 480 42.43 4.85 11.18
C SER A 480 42.78 5.57 12.50
N THR A 481 42.59 6.89 12.58
CA THR A 481 42.79 7.68 13.81
C THR A 481 41.49 7.89 14.61
N TYR A 482 40.35 7.43 14.09
CA TYR A 482 39.03 7.67 14.67
C TYR A 482 38.57 6.51 15.54
N SER A 483 37.81 6.84 16.57
CA SER A 483 37.16 5.84 17.44
C SER A 483 35.86 6.39 18.01
N ILE A 484 34.98 5.48 18.41
CA ILE A 484 33.79 5.81 19.20
C ILE A 484 33.89 5.20 20.61
N LYS A 485 33.39 5.91 21.60
CA LYS A 485 33.34 5.47 23.01
C LYS A 485 32.01 5.87 23.64
N LYS A 486 31.63 5.24 24.75
CA LYS A 486 30.43 5.64 25.51
C LYS A 486 30.71 5.97 26.97
N GLN A 487 29.88 6.82 27.57
CA GLN A 487 29.76 6.91 29.03
C GLN A 487 28.67 5.95 29.49
N SER A 488 29.06 4.84 30.13
CA SER A 488 28.10 3.79 30.52
C SER A 488 27.17 4.27 31.63
N ASN A 489 25.85 4.21 31.39
CA ASN A 489 24.83 4.74 32.29
C ASN A 489 25.03 6.24 32.62
N GLY A 490 25.60 6.99 31.69
CA GLY A 490 25.56 8.45 31.76
C GLY A 490 26.60 9.07 32.65
N ALA A 491 27.44 8.29 33.35
CA ALA A 491 28.42 8.81 34.29
C ALA A 491 29.77 8.09 34.15
N GLY A 492 30.85 8.75 34.61
CA GLY A 492 32.18 8.17 34.68
C GLY A 492 33.08 8.46 33.47
N SER A 493 34.09 7.62 33.26
CA SER A 493 35.03 7.76 32.14
C SER A 493 34.44 7.22 30.83
N TRP A 494 34.97 7.68 29.71
CA TRP A 494 34.73 7.04 28.41
C TRP A 494 35.26 5.61 28.41
N VAL A 495 34.41 4.65 28.03
CA VAL A 495 34.72 3.22 28.00
C VAL A 495 34.31 2.61 26.67
N ASN A 496 34.72 1.36 26.44
CA ASN A 496 34.37 0.57 25.25
C ASN A 496 34.76 1.26 23.94
N GLU A 497 36.05 1.57 23.82
CA GLU A 497 36.61 2.13 22.60
C GLU A 497 36.52 1.14 21.45
N LEU A 498 35.79 1.54 20.40
CA LEU A 498 35.78 0.88 19.11
C LEU A 498 36.58 1.74 18.14
N THR A 499 37.76 1.25 17.76
CA THR A 499 38.59 1.87 16.73
C THR A 499 37.94 1.65 15.36
N LEU A 500 37.95 2.69 14.55
CA LEU A 500 37.40 2.67 13.19
C LEU A 500 38.53 2.41 12.19
N SER A 501 38.15 2.01 10.98
CA SER A 501 39.07 1.80 9.86
C SER A 501 38.31 1.92 8.54
N GLY A 502 39.03 2.15 7.45
CA GLY A 502 38.43 2.41 6.15
C GLY A 502 38.48 3.89 5.80
N THR A 503 37.69 4.30 4.82
CA THR A 503 37.69 5.67 4.31
C THR A 503 36.26 6.11 4.07
N ILE A 504 35.89 7.30 4.56
CA ILE A 504 34.63 7.95 4.19
C ILE A 504 34.94 8.92 3.05
N ASN A 505 34.29 8.75 1.89
CA ASN A 505 34.47 9.65 0.76
C ASN A 505 33.86 11.03 1.04
N VAL A 506 34.21 12.01 0.21
CA VAL A 506 33.56 13.32 0.24
C VAL A 506 32.07 13.16 -0.04
N ASN A 507 31.23 13.78 0.79
CA ASN A 507 29.77 13.66 0.76
C ASN A 507 29.29 12.22 0.92
N ASP A 508 29.92 11.46 1.81
CA ASP A 508 29.55 10.08 2.11
C ASP A 508 29.34 9.92 3.61
N VAL A 509 28.71 8.82 4.01
CA VAL A 509 28.47 8.49 5.42
C VAL A 509 29.14 7.16 5.78
N PHE A 510 29.24 6.88 7.08
CA PHE A 510 29.73 5.61 7.59
C PHE A 510 28.82 5.11 8.71
N VAL A 511 28.14 4.00 8.47
CA VAL A 511 27.12 3.44 9.35
C VAL A 511 27.69 2.27 10.16
N ILE A 512 27.54 2.37 11.48
CA ILE A 512 27.97 1.35 12.43
C ILE A 512 26.74 0.77 13.12
N ILE A 513 26.54 -0.55 13.02
CA ILE A 513 25.38 -1.24 13.63
C ILE A 513 25.78 -2.22 14.72
N HIS A 514 24.84 -2.54 15.61
CA HIS A 514 24.99 -3.62 16.58
C HIS A 514 25.06 -4.98 15.86
N PHE A 515 25.83 -5.93 16.39
CA PHE A 515 26.04 -7.25 15.75
C PHE A 515 24.80 -8.13 15.61
N GLU A 516 23.80 -7.89 16.46
CA GLU A 516 22.50 -8.57 16.42
C GLU A 516 21.38 -7.69 15.83
N ALA A 517 21.72 -6.59 15.14
CA ALA A 517 20.72 -5.84 14.39
C ALA A 517 20.20 -6.70 13.22
N ASP A 518 18.88 -6.77 13.10
CA ASP A 518 18.16 -7.62 12.14
C ASP A 518 17.21 -6.82 11.23
N ASP A 519 17.10 -5.50 11.43
CA ASP A 519 16.37 -4.63 10.51
C ASP A 519 17.08 -4.53 9.14
N GLU A 520 16.30 -4.69 8.08
CA GLU A 520 16.81 -4.73 6.71
C GLU A 520 17.51 -3.43 6.29
N ASN A 521 16.99 -2.26 6.70
CA ASN A 521 17.61 -0.98 6.34
C ASN A 521 18.95 -0.79 7.07
N LEU A 522 19.01 -1.16 8.35
CA LEU A 522 20.26 -1.07 9.12
C LEU A 522 21.32 -2.02 8.55
N VAL A 523 20.95 -3.27 8.24
CA VAL A 523 21.89 -4.26 7.70
C VAL A 523 22.35 -3.89 6.29
N GLN A 524 21.47 -3.35 5.45
CA GLN A 524 21.80 -2.97 4.08
C GLN A 524 22.80 -1.81 4.00
N HIS A 525 22.69 -0.85 4.91
CA HIS A 525 23.51 0.37 4.90
C HIS A 525 24.72 0.28 5.82
N ALA A 526 24.94 -0.82 6.54
CA ALA A 526 26.06 -0.96 7.46
C ALA A 526 27.42 -1.08 6.76
N ASP A 527 28.33 -0.16 7.08
CA ASP A 527 29.75 -0.24 6.71
C ASP A 527 30.54 -1.04 7.75
N LEU A 528 30.10 -0.99 9.01
CA LEU A 528 30.71 -1.72 10.12
C LEU A 528 29.67 -2.37 11.02
N VAL A 529 29.78 -3.68 11.18
CA VAL A 529 29.07 -4.41 12.23
C VAL A 529 29.98 -4.44 13.46
N ALA A 530 29.54 -3.85 14.57
CA ALA A 530 30.31 -3.82 15.81
C ALA A 530 30.64 -5.25 16.26
N PRO A 531 31.86 -5.57 16.73
CA PRO A 531 32.21 -6.95 17.06
C PRO A 531 31.46 -7.48 18.29
N GLU A 532 31.00 -8.73 18.22
CA GLU A 532 30.29 -9.45 19.30
C GLU A 532 31.10 -9.44 20.62
N GLY A 533 32.42 -9.66 20.53
CA GLY A 533 33.31 -9.87 21.68
C GLY A 533 33.54 -8.65 22.59
N SER A 534 33.12 -7.46 22.20
CA SER A 534 33.27 -6.22 22.96
C SER A 534 32.04 -5.96 23.84
N ASN A 535 32.04 -6.39 25.11
CA ASN A 535 30.96 -6.15 26.10
C ASN A 535 29.53 -6.15 25.50
N TYR A 536 29.20 -7.19 24.72
CA TYR A 536 27.91 -7.31 24.01
C TYR A 536 27.67 -6.16 23.02
N GLY A 537 28.55 -5.98 22.03
CA GLY A 537 28.40 -4.95 20.98
C GLY A 537 28.63 -3.50 21.43
N ALA A 538 29.23 -3.27 22.59
CA ALA A 538 29.58 -1.91 23.05
C ALA A 538 30.68 -1.29 22.13
N PRO A 539 30.63 0.02 21.84
CA PRO A 539 29.76 1.02 22.44
C PRO A 539 28.38 1.19 21.77
N ILE A 540 28.07 0.42 20.72
CA ILE A 540 26.78 0.49 20.00
C ILE A 540 25.63 -0.13 20.80
N ASN A 541 25.93 -0.94 21.81
CA ASN A 541 24.96 -1.38 22.80
C ASN A 541 24.70 -0.30 23.87
N PHE A 542 23.89 0.68 23.50
CA PHE A 542 23.39 1.76 24.36
C PHE A 542 21.89 1.60 24.67
N ASN A 543 21.43 2.17 25.77
CA ASN A 543 20.05 2.02 26.26
C ASN A 543 19.37 3.34 26.72
N GLY A 544 19.77 4.44 26.08
CA GLY A 544 19.12 5.74 26.22
C GLY A 544 19.73 6.69 27.24
N ASN A 545 20.58 6.22 28.15
CA ASN A 545 21.36 7.08 29.05
C ASN A 545 22.87 6.94 28.84
N ASP A 546 23.32 6.47 27.68
CA ASP A 546 24.74 6.34 27.35
C ASP A 546 25.16 7.43 26.33
N PRO A 547 25.77 8.55 26.76
CA PRO A 547 26.39 9.48 25.82
C PRO A 547 27.44 8.77 24.96
N ILE A 548 27.44 9.04 23.66
CA ILE A 548 28.37 8.49 22.67
C ILE A 548 29.26 9.62 22.14
N GLY A 549 30.57 9.43 22.19
CA GLY A 549 31.55 10.39 21.70
C GLY A 549 32.29 9.87 20.47
N LEU A 550 32.52 10.73 19.50
CA LEU A 550 33.43 10.52 18.37
C LEU A 550 34.79 11.13 18.73
N PHE A 551 35.87 10.39 18.51
CA PHE A 551 37.22 10.79 18.86
C PHE A 551 38.14 10.71 17.65
N ASN A 552 39.06 11.68 17.53
CA ASN A 552 40.16 11.65 16.57
C ASN A 552 41.50 11.77 17.33
N ASN A 553 42.42 10.83 17.15
CA ASN A 553 43.67 10.74 17.91
C ASN A 553 43.46 10.81 19.45
N GLY A 554 42.36 10.22 19.92
CA GLY A 554 41.97 10.19 21.32
C GLY A 554 41.35 11.48 21.88
N VAL A 555 41.17 12.52 21.06
CA VAL A 555 40.50 13.77 21.44
C VAL A 555 39.03 13.71 21.03
N LEU A 556 38.11 14.05 21.94
CA LEU A 556 36.66 14.14 21.64
C LEU A 556 36.43 15.26 20.62
N ILE A 557 35.79 14.92 19.50
CA ILE A 557 35.43 15.89 18.45
C ILE A 557 33.92 16.12 18.40
N ASP A 558 33.09 15.09 18.59
CA ASP A 558 31.62 15.22 18.53
C ASP A 558 30.94 14.34 19.58
N ILE A 559 29.70 14.69 19.98
CA ILE A 559 28.97 13.96 21.00
C ILE A 559 27.46 13.88 20.75
N ILE A 560 26.88 12.72 21.05
CA ILE A 560 25.43 12.50 21.19
C ILE A 560 25.14 12.20 22.67
N GLY A 561 24.18 12.92 23.26
CA GLY A 561 23.83 12.81 24.67
C GLY A 561 24.61 13.75 25.60
N VAL A 562 23.99 14.10 26.73
CA VAL A 562 24.57 15.05 27.70
C VAL A 562 25.58 14.32 28.60
N LEU A 563 26.81 14.84 28.70
CA LEU A 563 27.82 14.29 29.60
C LEU A 563 27.35 14.30 31.06
N GLY A 564 27.54 13.18 31.77
CA GLY A 564 27.15 13.08 33.18
C GLY A 564 25.65 12.86 33.40
N GLU A 565 24.83 12.78 32.35
CA GLU A 565 23.39 12.64 32.44
C GLU A 565 22.98 11.18 32.62
N THR A 566 22.39 10.87 33.77
CA THR A 566 21.94 9.50 34.11
C THR A 566 20.53 9.20 33.64
N ALA A 567 19.75 10.23 33.25
CA ALA A 567 18.42 10.08 32.69
C ALA A 567 18.45 9.48 31.27
N LYS A 568 17.46 8.63 30.97
CA LYS A 568 17.30 7.91 29.70
C LYS A 568 16.71 8.78 28.58
N ASN A 569 17.29 9.94 28.34
CA ASN A 569 16.73 10.94 27.43
C ASN A 569 16.79 10.54 25.93
N LEU A 570 17.63 9.55 25.59
CA LEU A 570 17.79 9.01 24.23
C LEU A 570 17.02 7.69 24.01
N GLU A 571 16.37 7.14 25.04
CA GLU A 571 15.72 5.83 24.96
C GLU A 571 14.60 5.81 23.92
N ASN A 572 14.59 4.77 23.07
CA ASN A 572 13.58 4.53 22.04
C ASN A 572 13.43 5.68 21.02
N LYS A 573 14.55 6.32 20.64
CA LYS A 573 14.56 7.45 19.70
C LYS A 573 15.50 7.21 18.53
N THR A 574 15.17 7.86 17.44
CA THR A 574 16.11 8.13 16.35
C THR A 574 16.36 9.64 16.32
N LEU A 575 17.63 10.05 16.26
CA LEU A 575 18.00 11.45 16.12
C LEU A 575 18.72 11.65 14.79
N ARG A 576 18.28 12.64 14.01
CA ARG A 576 18.97 13.05 12.77
C ARG A 576 19.52 14.45 12.92
N ARG A 577 20.78 14.63 12.57
CA ARG A 577 21.45 15.92 12.62
C ARG A 577 20.81 16.81 11.56
N LYS A 578 20.49 18.06 11.90
CA LYS A 578 19.92 19.00 10.92
C LYS A 578 20.95 19.34 9.85
N LEU A 579 20.50 19.47 8.61
CA LEU A 579 21.36 19.81 7.45
C LEU A 579 22.06 21.17 7.57
N THR A 580 21.57 22.04 8.43
CA THR A 580 22.20 23.34 8.72
C THR A 580 23.46 23.20 9.58
N ILE A 581 23.73 22.01 10.12
CA ILE A 581 24.87 21.75 11.01
C ILE A 581 25.99 21.13 10.20
N THR A 582 27.09 21.85 10.07
CA THR A 582 28.21 21.47 9.20
C THR A 582 29.52 21.36 9.97
N SER A 583 29.45 21.12 11.28
CA SER A 583 30.62 20.98 12.14
C SER A 583 30.32 20.10 13.35
N PRO A 584 31.31 19.37 13.87
CA PRO A 584 31.16 18.59 15.09
C PRO A 584 30.97 19.51 16.31
N ASN A 585 30.32 18.99 17.35
CA ASN A 585 30.06 19.71 18.59
C ASN A 585 30.39 18.82 19.80
N THR A 586 31.38 19.21 20.61
CA THR A 586 31.76 18.46 21.81
C THR A 586 30.79 18.65 22.99
N THR A 587 29.74 19.47 22.83
CA THR A 587 28.70 19.71 23.83
C THR A 587 27.33 19.45 23.21
N TYR A 588 26.65 18.38 23.64
CA TYR A 588 25.37 18.00 23.07
C TYR A 588 24.34 19.13 23.14
N THR A 589 23.86 19.54 21.97
CA THR A 589 22.88 20.61 21.82
C THR A 589 21.64 20.06 21.11
N ALA A 590 20.55 19.86 21.85
CA ALA A 590 19.34 19.22 21.32
C ALA A 590 18.73 19.93 20.09
N SER A 591 18.92 21.25 19.95
CA SER A 591 18.39 21.99 18.79
C SER A 591 19.07 21.65 17.45
N GLU A 592 20.22 20.98 17.48
CA GLU A 592 20.95 20.51 16.30
C GLU A 592 20.36 19.23 15.71
N TRP A 593 19.37 18.62 16.37
CA TRP A 593 18.80 17.33 16.02
C TRP A 593 17.29 17.43 15.77
N ASP A 594 16.82 16.64 14.82
CA ASP A 594 15.41 16.27 14.68
C ASP A 594 15.19 14.91 15.35
N GLU A 595 14.13 14.79 16.16
CA GLU A 595 13.82 13.59 16.94
C GLU A 595 12.66 12.83 16.29
N TYR A 596 12.86 11.53 16.11
CA TYR A 596 11.92 10.59 15.54
C TYR A 596 11.68 9.42 16.50
N ALA A 597 10.55 8.74 16.31
CA ALA A 597 10.17 7.58 17.11
C ALA A 597 11.08 6.36 16.85
N VAL A 598 11.12 5.44 17.81
CA VAL A 598 11.70 4.10 17.64
C VAL A 598 11.24 3.44 16.34
N GLY A 599 12.17 2.78 15.62
CA GLY A 599 11.87 2.10 14.36
C GLY A 599 11.89 2.99 13.11
N THR A 600 12.35 4.24 13.22
CA THR A 600 12.49 5.14 12.08
C THR A 600 13.89 5.01 11.48
N TYR A 601 14.04 4.26 10.39
CA TYR A 601 15.34 3.96 9.77
C TYR A 601 15.49 4.53 8.34
N ASP A 602 14.50 5.26 7.85
CA ASP A 602 14.39 5.75 6.47
C ASP A 602 15.45 6.78 6.04
N GLY A 603 16.26 7.28 6.98
CA GLY A 603 17.36 8.21 6.74
C GLY A 603 18.75 7.58 6.83
N ILE A 604 18.87 6.35 7.35
CA ILE A 604 20.18 5.73 7.54
C ILE A 604 20.87 5.49 6.20
N GLY A 605 22.15 5.77 6.11
CA GLY A 605 22.93 5.81 4.87
C GLY A 605 22.82 7.13 4.10
N ILE A 606 22.10 8.15 4.61
CA ILE A 606 21.81 9.40 3.88
C ILE A 606 21.81 10.61 4.83
N TYR A 607 22.78 11.51 4.68
CA TYR A 607 22.80 12.76 5.44
C TYR A 607 22.24 13.96 4.66
N ASP A 608 22.82 14.35 3.52
CA ASP A 608 22.38 15.41 2.59
C ASP A 608 21.91 14.79 1.26
N PRO A 609 20.95 15.35 0.49
CA PRO A 609 20.80 15.10 -0.95
C PRO A 609 22.10 15.03 -1.77
N ALA A 610 23.17 15.74 -1.38
CA ALA A 610 24.50 15.60 -1.95
C ALA A 610 25.20 14.29 -1.54
N THR A 611 24.91 13.74 -0.35
CA THR A 611 25.29 12.38 0.06
C THR A 611 24.35 11.29 -0.46
N ALA A 612 23.12 11.65 -0.86
CA ALA A 612 22.25 10.80 -1.68
C ALA A 612 22.78 10.65 -3.13
N SER A 613 23.84 11.37 -3.49
CA SER A 613 24.40 11.40 -4.84
C SER A 613 25.63 10.50 -5.00
N VAL A 614 25.42 9.19 -4.92
CA VAL A 614 25.97 8.27 -5.95
C VAL A 614 24.98 8.07 -7.11
N ASP A 615 23.93 8.88 -7.16
CA ASP A 615 23.05 9.05 -8.31
C ASP A 615 23.76 9.83 -9.44
N THR A 616 24.97 9.42 -9.80
CA THR A 616 25.31 9.41 -11.23
C THR A 616 24.37 8.39 -11.84
N SER A 617 23.18 8.82 -12.24
CA SER A 617 22.27 7.98 -13.01
C SER A 617 22.99 7.62 -14.31
N ASP A 618 23.65 6.47 -14.30
CA ASP A 618 24.42 5.87 -15.40
C ASP A 618 23.57 5.75 -16.68
N PHE A 619 22.25 5.91 -16.54
CA PHE A 619 21.25 5.80 -17.59
C PHE A 619 20.76 7.12 -18.19
N THR A 620 21.25 8.29 -17.77
CA THR A 620 20.86 9.59 -18.36
C THR A 620 21.22 9.72 -19.85
N SER A 621 22.27 9.01 -20.29
CA SER A 621 22.71 8.96 -21.69
C SER A 621 22.25 7.69 -22.44
N PHE A 622 21.48 6.81 -21.77
CA PHE A 622 21.10 5.50 -22.28
C PHE A 622 20.10 5.60 -23.43
N LYS A 623 20.47 5.03 -24.58
CA LYS A 623 19.58 4.85 -25.75
C LYS A 623 19.62 3.41 -26.22
N MET A 624 18.46 2.81 -26.45
CA MET A 624 18.30 1.49 -27.08
C MET A 624 17.66 1.67 -28.46
N TYR A 625 18.35 1.25 -29.52
CA TYR A 625 17.89 1.47 -30.90
C TYR A 625 18.38 0.37 -31.85
N PRO A 626 17.67 0.09 -32.96
CA PRO A 626 16.33 0.59 -33.25
C PRO A 626 15.29 -0.06 -32.33
N ASN A 627 14.24 0.70 -31.98
CA ASN A 627 13.09 0.17 -31.25
C ASN A 627 11.84 0.96 -31.68
N PRO A 628 10.91 0.37 -32.46
CA PRO A 628 10.85 -1.06 -32.85
C PRO A 628 12.02 -1.52 -33.74
N THR A 629 12.40 -2.79 -33.65
CA THR A 629 13.41 -3.42 -34.53
C THR A 629 12.79 -4.48 -35.44
N ASN A 630 13.17 -4.43 -36.73
CA ASN A 630 12.92 -5.51 -37.69
C ASN A 630 14.21 -6.34 -37.94
N GLY A 631 15.34 -5.89 -37.39
CA GLY A 631 16.66 -6.48 -37.62
C GLY A 631 17.04 -7.52 -36.56
N ASN A 632 18.21 -8.14 -36.75
CA ASN A 632 18.71 -9.16 -35.83
C ASN A 632 19.40 -8.58 -34.60
N ASN A 633 19.75 -7.28 -34.59
CA ASN A 633 20.45 -6.66 -33.47
C ASN A 633 19.72 -5.45 -32.93
N ILE A 634 19.89 -5.21 -31.64
CA ILE A 634 19.63 -3.93 -30.97
C ILE A 634 20.94 -3.38 -30.42
N PHE A 635 21.08 -2.06 -30.43
CA PHE A 635 22.27 -1.33 -30.04
C PHE A 635 21.99 -0.43 -28.85
N PHE A 636 23.04 -0.18 -28.08
CA PHE A 636 23.01 0.58 -26.85
C PHE A 636 24.02 1.74 -26.93
N ASN A 637 23.60 2.93 -26.48
CA ASN A 637 24.53 4.02 -26.18
C ASN A 637 24.80 4.01 -24.67
N LEU A 638 26.05 3.79 -24.26
CA LEU A 638 26.44 3.54 -22.88
C LEU A 638 27.74 4.26 -22.55
N THR A 639 27.92 4.65 -21.29
CA THR A 639 29.16 5.20 -20.73
C THR A 639 29.91 4.21 -19.83
N LYS A 640 29.29 3.07 -19.48
CA LYS A 640 29.83 1.99 -18.62
C LYS A 640 29.35 0.61 -19.09
N ASP A 641 29.94 -0.43 -18.51
CA ASP A 641 29.58 -1.83 -18.72
C ASP A 641 28.27 -2.18 -18.00
N VAL A 642 27.35 -2.86 -18.68
CA VAL A 642 26.03 -3.20 -18.15
C VAL A 642 25.64 -4.66 -18.43
N ASN A 643 24.82 -5.23 -17.56
CA ASN A 643 24.16 -6.52 -17.78
C ASN A 643 22.73 -6.28 -18.29
N VAL A 644 22.40 -6.81 -19.46
CA VAL A 644 21.09 -6.71 -20.08
C VAL A 644 20.36 -8.04 -20.03
N ASN A 645 19.15 -8.02 -19.49
CA ASN A 645 18.22 -9.15 -19.42
C ASN A 645 16.96 -8.82 -20.22
N ILE A 646 16.55 -9.70 -21.14
CA ILE A 646 15.32 -9.56 -21.94
C ILE A 646 14.32 -10.62 -21.48
N TYR A 647 13.13 -10.17 -21.09
CA TYR A 647 12.02 -10.99 -20.64
C TYR A 647 10.85 -10.93 -21.63
N ASN A 648 10.08 -12.01 -21.72
CA ASN A 648 8.76 -11.93 -22.36
C ASN A 648 7.76 -11.19 -21.45
N ILE A 649 6.54 -10.92 -21.95
CA ILE A 649 5.50 -10.20 -21.18
C ILE A 649 4.99 -10.99 -19.95
N LEU A 650 5.29 -12.28 -19.85
CA LEU A 650 4.93 -13.15 -18.72
C LEU A 650 6.04 -13.18 -17.66
N GLY A 651 7.13 -12.41 -17.84
CA GLY A 651 8.24 -12.32 -16.89
C GLY A 651 9.29 -13.43 -17.02
N GLU A 652 9.22 -14.28 -18.04
CA GLU A 652 10.23 -15.31 -18.30
C GLU A 652 11.48 -14.70 -18.93
N LEU A 653 12.66 -14.99 -18.38
CA LEU A 653 13.95 -14.52 -18.88
C LEU A 653 14.34 -15.27 -20.16
N ILE A 654 14.50 -14.55 -21.28
CA ILE A 654 14.79 -15.11 -22.61
C ILE A 654 16.25 -14.92 -23.02
N ILE A 655 16.84 -13.75 -22.72
CA ILE A 655 18.24 -13.41 -23.08
C ILE A 655 18.91 -12.73 -21.89
N THR A 656 20.15 -13.12 -21.57
CA THR A 656 21.06 -12.38 -20.70
C THR A 656 22.37 -12.13 -21.44
N ASP A 657 22.82 -10.88 -21.50
CA ASP A 657 24.07 -10.52 -22.16
C ASP A 657 24.75 -9.32 -21.49
N LYS A 658 26.07 -9.17 -21.68
CA LYS A 658 26.89 -8.06 -21.15
C LYS A 658 27.22 -7.04 -22.24
N VAL A 659 26.83 -5.79 -22.08
CA VAL A 659 27.06 -4.75 -23.10
C VAL A 659 28.04 -3.72 -22.56
N ASN A 660 29.00 -3.29 -23.37
CA ASN A 660 29.96 -2.24 -23.00
C ASN A 660 30.24 -1.28 -24.16
N THR A 661 31.12 -0.30 -23.94
CA THR A 661 31.46 0.74 -24.94
C THR A 661 32.06 0.20 -26.24
N THR A 662 32.62 -1.02 -26.23
CA THR A 662 33.22 -1.68 -27.40
C THR A 662 32.32 -2.74 -28.04
N ARG A 663 31.45 -3.38 -27.25
CA ARG A 663 30.45 -4.37 -27.68
C ARG A 663 29.07 -3.87 -27.27
N ASN A 664 28.53 -2.96 -28.06
CA ASN A 664 27.34 -2.19 -27.73
C ASN A 664 26.03 -2.76 -28.32
N SER A 665 25.98 -4.06 -28.63
CA SER A 665 24.81 -4.68 -29.29
C SER A 665 24.46 -6.04 -28.74
N ILE A 666 23.17 -6.40 -28.81
CA ILE A 666 22.63 -7.74 -28.49
C ILE A 666 21.93 -8.32 -29.72
N ASP A 667 22.22 -9.60 -29.99
CA ASP A 667 21.52 -10.39 -31.00
C ASP A 667 20.15 -10.84 -30.48
N VAL A 668 19.11 -10.36 -31.16
CA VAL A 668 17.69 -10.64 -30.93
C VAL A 668 17.06 -11.43 -32.07
N SER A 669 17.86 -12.09 -32.91
CA SER A 669 17.38 -12.93 -34.03
C SER A 669 16.49 -14.08 -33.58
N LYS A 670 16.67 -14.57 -32.35
CA LYS A 670 15.88 -15.65 -31.76
C LYS A 670 14.56 -15.18 -31.13
N LEU A 671 14.32 -13.87 -31.04
CA LEU A 671 13.05 -13.35 -30.53
C LEU A 671 11.99 -13.40 -31.64
N SER A 672 10.85 -14.02 -31.33
CA SER A 672 9.64 -13.95 -32.15
C SER A 672 9.11 -12.51 -32.23
N LYS A 673 8.22 -12.25 -33.20
CA LYS A 673 7.52 -10.96 -33.29
C LYS A 673 6.68 -10.74 -32.03
N GLY A 674 6.82 -9.59 -31.38
CA GLY A 674 6.14 -9.32 -30.11
C GLY A 674 6.74 -8.18 -29.30
N ILE A 675 6.22 -8.01 -28.09
CA ILE A 675 6.69 -7.04 -27.09
C ILE A 675 7.50 -7.79 -26.03
N TYR A 676 8.63 -7.21 -25.64
CA TYR A 676 9.53 -7.74 -24.62
C TYR A 676 9.90 -6.64 -23.62
N LEU A 677 10.32 -7.03 -22.42
CA LEU A 677 10.87 -6.14 -21.41
C LEU A 677 12.39 -6.32 -21.35
N VAL A 678 13.13 -5.22 -21.44
CA VAL A 678 14.60 -5.22 -21.37
C VAL A 678 15.00 -4.54 -20.07
N LYS A 679 15.52 -5.31 -19.12
CA LYS A 679 16.10 -4.82 -17.87
C LYS A 679 17.61 -4.68 -18.03
N ILE A 680 18.13 -3.48 -17.89
CA ILE A 680 19.56 -3.18 -17.95
C ILE A 680 20.04 -2.87 -16.52
N ASN A 681 21.08 -3.55 -16.06
CA ASN A 681 21.65 -3.41 -14.73
C ASN A 681 23.10 -2.91 -14.84
N SER A 682 23.44 -1.87 -14.08
CA SER A 682 24.80 -1.37 -13.89
C SER A 682 25.06 -1.39 -12.38
N GLU A 683 25.99 -2.22 -11.92
CA GLU A 683 26.26 -2.41 -10.48
C GLU A 683 24.98 -2.65 -9.68
N ASN A 684 24.60 -1.73 -8.78
CA ASN A 684 23.41 -1.80 -7.92
C ASN A 684 22.16 -1.12 -8.51
N GLN A 685 22.24 -0.55 -9.71
CA GLN A 685 21.15 0.19 -10.35
C GLN A 685 20.56 -0.55 -11.56
N PHE A 686 19.28 -0.33 -11.87
CA PHE A 686 18.65 -0.85 -13.09
C PHE A 686 17.63 0.08 -13.73
N ILE A 687 17.45 -0.07 -15.05
CA ILE A 687 16.36 0.54 -15.81
C ILE A 687 15.66 -0.52 -16.66
N THR A 688 14.34 -0.39 -16.82
CA THR A 688 13.54 -1.26 -17.70
C THR A 688 13.04 -0.47 -18.91
N LYS A 689 13.20 -1.03 -20.11
CA LYS A 689 12.67 -0.48 -21.36
C LYS A 689 11.82 -1.52 -22.09
N LYS A 690 10.80 -1.06 -22.79
CA LYS A 690 10.01 -1.89 -23.71
C LYS A 690 10.79 -2.09 -25.01
N LEU A 691 10.88 -3.32 -25.52
CA LEU A 691 11.39 -3.66 -26.85
C LEU A 691 10.25 -4.18 -27.73
N ILE A 692 10.14 -3.69 -28.95
CA ILE A 692 9.18 -4.16 -29.95
C ILE A 692 9.92 -4.85 -31.10
N LYS A 693 9.72 -6.16 -31.28
CA LYS A 693 10.23 -6.96 -32.40
C LYS A 693 9.12 -7.13 -33.44
N LYS A 694 9.33 -6.62 -34.65
CA LYS A 694 8.34 -6.58 -35.74
C LYS A 694 8.46 -7.72 -36.73
#